data_AF-A0A9J6AD19-F1
#
_entry.id   AF-A0A9J6AD19-F1
#
_cell.length_a   1.000
_cell.length_b   1.000
_cell.length_c   1.000
_cell.angle_alpha   90.00
_cell.angle_beta   90.00
_cell.angle_gamma   90.00
#
_symmetry.space_group_name_H-M   'P 1'
#
loop_
_entity.id
_entity.type
_entity.pdbx_description
1 polymer ?
#
loop_
_entity_poly.entity_id
_entity_poly.type
_entity_poly.pdbx_seq_one_letter_code
_entity_poly.pdbx_strand_id
1 'polypeptide(L)'
;MNQYYPKILLSYLLLTLFSCNQSVAETDFVLNGFTQSDVSIFGNVTIESRVLTLSNDSTFSIGRALYPSKIVTKEANSSKVLPFSTSFIFAMAPYRDRLPGHGIVFLFVPHTGIDGTTSAQNLGFLNFTNNGNPDNHVFGVEFDVFKNQEFNDINENHVGIDVNSLASEFAHEAGYWPDEKNKYNSDGSLNEESLETLKLNNGRNYQVWIDYADFNISVTMAPVGMKRPKQPLLDFHLNLSQVFEEEMYVGFTAATGELAQSHKILAWSFSNSNFSIGDGLITQGLPSFELPEDPVYRSKGFIAGMTVLVLFLVVVIAVASWFLIKRNRRMKKEREDMEDWELEYWPHRITYQEIDAATKGFADENVIGIGGNGKVYKGVLAGGSEVAVKRISHQNSEGARQFLAEISSLGRLKQRNLVSLRGWCKKDRGSMIVVYDYMENGSLDKRLFESNERNMLSFEDRIRILKDVASGVLYLHEGWEAKVLHRDIKASNVLLDRDMNARLGDFGLARMHDHSQVASTTRVVGTVGYLAPEFAKTGRASTQTDVFGYGVLIMEVMCGRRPIEEEGKPPLVDWLWELMRRGELINAFDSRLRTNQDFNEEEALRVLQLGLICASLDAKARPSMRQVVKFFDRNSDIDEYETEDMDAYLLESLRSNTMLSNFSSSLSHGSHPTFEEIREGLSSSMSISWTNSLVDGR
;
A
#
# COMPACT_ATOMS: atom_id res chain seq x y z
N MET A 1 -43.15 123.79 35.70
CA MET A 1 -41.82 123.92 35.08
C MET A 1 -41.31 122.53 34.78
N ASN A 2 -40.97 122.31 33.50
CA ASN A 2 -40.00 121.35 32.95
C ASN A 2 -40.07 119.89 33.44
N GLN A 3 -40.60 119.00 32.61
CA GLN A 3 -39.90 118.33 31.50
C GLN A 3 -39.03 117.19 32.01
N TYR A 4 -39.54 115.95 31.91
CA TYR A 4 -39.38 115.01 30.78
C TYR A 4 -38.11 114.15 31.00
N TYR A 5 -38.19 112.88 30.62
CA TYR A 5 -37.26 111.75 30.84
C TYR A 5 -37.46 111.03 32.20
N PRO A 6 -37.92 109.75 32.21
CA PRO A 6 -37.42 108.67 31.35
C PRO A 6 -38.57 107.78 30.79
N LYS A 7 -39.13 108.13 29.63
CA LYS A 7 -39.94 107.18 28.82
C LYS A 7 -39.23 106.71 27.55
N ILE A 8 -38.09 107.33 27.20
CA ILE A 8 -37.30 106.97 26.01
C ILE A 8 -36.31 105.84 26.30
N LEU A 9 -35.87 105.65 27.55
CA LEU A 9 -35.00 104.52 27.90
C LEU A 9 -35.75 103.17 27.88
N LEU A 10 -37.05 103.17 28.24
CA LEU A 10 -37.86 101.95 28.27
C LEU A 10 -38.31 101.53 26.87
N SER A 11 -38.48 102.47 25.92
CA SER A 11 -38.77 102.12 24.52
C SER A 11 -37.54 101.57 23.80
N TYR A 12 -36.34 102.05 24.12
CA TYR A 12 -35.10 101.45 23.59
C TYR A 12 -34.81 100.09 24.23
N LEU A 13 -35.11 99.88 25.52
CA LEU A 13 -34.95 98.58 26.17
C LEU A 13 -35.99 97.54 25.69
N LEU A 14 -37.22 97.96 25.35
CA LEU A 14 -38.22 97.08 24.73
C LEU A 14 -38.00 96.83 23.23
N LEU A 15 -37.33 97.73 22.48
CA LEU A 15 -36.93 97.45 21.10
C LEU A 15 -35.69 96.56 21.00
N THR A 16 -34.82 96.52 22.01
CA THR A 16 -33.70 95.56 22.05
C THR A 16 -34.10 94.16 22.53
N LEU A 17 -35.29 94.00 23.13
CA LEU A 17 -35.83 92.70 23.55
C LEU A 17 -36.71 92.02 22.49
N PHE A 18 -36.93 92.66 21.34
CA PHE A 18 -37.58 92.06 20.16
C PHE A 18 -36.62 91.73 19.02
N SER A 19 -35.30 91.72 19.27
CA SER A 19 -34.38 90.89 18.50
C SER A 19 -34.38 89.49 19.12
N CYS A 20 -35.55 88.84 19.08
CA CYS A 20 -35.59 87.39 19.22
C CYS A 20 -34.89 86.85 17.96
N ASN A 21 -33.58 86.66 18.04
CA ASN A 21 -32.94 85.64 17.21
C ASN A 21 -33.74 84.38 17.51
N GLN A 22 -34.62 83.99 16.58
CA GLN A 22 -35.20 82.67 16.60
C GLN A 22 -34.01 81.72 16.69
N SER A 23 -33.81 81.10 17.86
CA SER A 23 -32.91 79.96 17.92
C SER A 23 -33.56 78.92 17.02
N VAL A 24 -32.97 78.70 15.85
CA VAL A 24 -33.32 77.56 15.01
C VAL A 24 -33.20 76.35 15.93
N ALA A 25 -34.29 75.60 16.11
CA ALA A 25 -34.26 74.40 16.94
C ALA A 25 -33.27 73.43 16.30
N GLU A 26 -32.11 73.26 16.92
CA GLU A 26 -31.09 72.32 16.46
C GLU A 26 -31.68 70.90 16.52
N THR A 27 -31.69 70.21 15.38
CA THR A 27 -32.13 68.83 15.30
C THR A 27 -30.93 67.92 15.39
N ASP A 28 -30.76 67.29 16.56
CA ASP A 28 -29.66 66.36 16.84
C ASP A 28 -30.21 65.03 17.35
N PHE A 29 -29.84 63.93 16.69
CA PHE A 29 -30.14 62.59 17.19
C PHE A 29 -29.09 61.56 16.84
N VAL A 30 -29.02 60.52 17.68
CA VAL A 30 -28.17 59.33 17.49
C VAL A 30 -29.01 58.09 17.81
N LEU A 31 -29.27 57.27 16.79
CA LEU A 31 -30.07 56.06 16.84
C LEU A 31 -29.16 54.84 16.64
N ASN A 32 -28.76 54.22 17.74
CA ASN A 32 -28.03 52.95 17.75
C ASN A 32 -29.00 51.76 17.72
N GLY A 33 -29.66 51.61 16.58
CA GLY A 33 -30.79 50.70 16.35
C GLY A 33 -32.15 51.39 16.49
N PHE A 34 -33.17 50.78 15.91
CA PHE A 34 -34.48 51.40 15.68
C PHE A 34 -35.60 50.75 16.50
N THR A 35 -36.55 51.57 16.90
CA THR A 35 -37.85 51.20 17.47
C THR A 35 -38.97 51.87 16.66
N GLN A 36 -40.23 51.46 16.86
CA GLN A 36 -41.36 52.00 16.10
C GLN A 36 -41.60 53.51 16.32
N SER A 37 -41.10 54.10 17.41
CA SER A 37 -41.21 55.54 17.67
C SER A 37 -40.10 56.36 17.01
N ASP A 38 -38.99 55.74 16.61
CA ASP A 38 -37.82 56.45 16.12
C ASP A 38 -37.94 56.88 14.66
N VAL A 39 -38.82 56.22 13.88
CA VAL A 39 -39.03 56.45 12.45
C VAL A 39 -40.48 56.24 12.05
N SER A 40 -40.97 57.08 11.15
CA SER A 40 -42.24 56.89 10.43
C SER A 40 -42.01 55.98 9.22
N ILE A 41 -42.67 54.82 9.19
CA ILE A 41 -42.50 53.80 8.17
C ILE A 41 -43.63 53.80 7.13
N PHE A 42 -43.29 53.62 5.86
CA PHE A 42 -44.22 53.56 4.72
C PHE A 42 -43.83 52.42 3.78
N GLY A 43 -44.82 51.75 3.19
CA GLY A 43 -44.58 50.61 2.31
C GLY A 43 -44.12 49.36 3.06
N ASN A 44 -43.18 48.60 2.50
CA ASN A 44 -42.77 47.27 2.97
C ASN A 44 -41.62 47.30 4.00
N VAL A 45 -41.58 48.34 4.84
CA VAL A 45 -40.54 48.53 5.85
C VAL A 45 -40.86 47.73 7.11
N THR A 46 -39.87 47.02 7.64
CA THR A 46 -39.99 46.30 8.91
C THR A 46 -38.85 46.67 9.87
N ILE A 47 -39.11 46.55 11.17
CA ILE A 47 -38.09 46.71 12.21
C ILE A 47 -38.01 45.39 12.98
N GLU A 48 -36.88 44.70 12.83
CA GLU A 48 -36.63 43.41 13.47
C GLU A 48 -35.29 43.46 14.20
N SER A 49 -35.25 43.04 15.47
CA SER A 49 -34.02 43.03 16.28
C SER A 49 -33.26 44.36 16.28
N ARG A 50 -34.01 45.49 16.31
CA ARG A 50 -33.51 46.88 16.23
C ARG A 50 -32.86 47.26 14.89
N VAL A 51 -33.02 46.45 13.84
CA VAL A 51 -32.55 46.76 12.48
C VAL A 51 -33.74 47.19 11.62
N LEU A 52 -33.61 48.34 10.96
CA LEU A 52 -34.59 48.87 10.03
C LEU A 52 -34.37 48.24 8.65
N THR A 53 -35.29 47.40 8.20
CA THR A 53 -35.23 46.75 6.88
C THR A 53 -36.17 47.49 5.93
N LEU A 54 -35.60 48.17 4.92
CA LEU A 54 -36.36 48.95 3.95
C LEU A 54 -36.98 48.08 2.86
N SER A 55 -36.37 46.95 2.53
CA SER A 55 -36.92 45.99 1.57
C SER A 55 -36.56 44.56 1.93
N ASN A 56 -37.37 43.62 1.45
CA ASN A 56 -37.17 42.18 1.59
C ASN A 56 -37.15 41.49 0.19
N ASP A 57 -37.43 40.20 0.15
CA ASP A 57 -37.45 39.38 -1.07
C ASP A 57 -38.72 39.56 -1.92
N SER A 58 -39.62 40.45 -1.52
CA SER A 58 -40.80 40.84 -2.31
C SER A 58 -40.36 41.60 -3.55
N THR A 59 -40.95 41.27 -4.70
CA THR A 59 -40.72 41.98 -5.95
C THR A 59 -41.59 43.23 -6.04
N PHE A 60 -41.13 44.24 -6.79
CA PHE A 60 -41.86 45.49 -7.05
C PHE A 60 -42.35 46.24 -5.80
N SER A 61 -41.61 46.16 -4.69
CA SER A 61 -41.97 46.82 -3.43
C SER A 61 -41.20 48.13 -3.23
N ILE A 62 -41.79 49.05 -2.47
CA ILE A 62 -41.14 50.28 -2.00
C ILE A 62 -41.16 50.23 -0.48
N GLY A 63 -40.05 50.63 0.14
CA GLY A 63 -40.03 50.92 1.56
C GLY A 63 -39.36 52.25 1.82
N ARG A 64 -40.02 53.08 2.64
CA ARG A 64 -39.53 54.38 3.04
C ARG A 64 -39.63 54.55 4.55
N ALA A 65 -38.57 55.03 5.17
CA ALA A 65 -38.51 55.33 6.58
C ALA A 65 -38.01 56.76 6.78
N LEU A 66 -38.81 57.59 7.45
CA LEU A 66 -38.54 59.01 7.65
C LEU A 66 -38.37 59.31 9.14
N TYR A 67 -37.56 60.30 9.47
CA TYR A 67 -37.60 60.90 10.80
C TYR A 67 -39.03 61.39 11.09
N PRO A 68 -39.60 61.16 12.30
CA PRO A 68 -41.04 61.35 12.53
C PRO A 68 -41.52 62.79 12.38
N SER A 69 -40.63 63.76 12.51
CA SER A 69 -40.93 65.19 12.39
C SER A 69 -40.17 65.81 11.22
N LYS A 70 -40.66 66.93 10.69
CA LYS A 70 -39.87 67.73 9.76
C LYS A 70 -38.69 68.38 10.46
N ILE A 71 -37.60 68.53 9.74
CA ILE A 71 -36.40 69.22 10.17
C ILE A 71 -36.31 70.56 9.44
N VAL A 72 -35.84 71.60 10.14
CA VAL A 72 -35.59 72.91 9.51
C VAL A 72 -34.35 72.76 8.64
N THR A 73 -34.45 73.09 7.36
CA THR A 73 -33.34 72.94 6.42
C THR A 73 -32.86 74.25 5.81
N LYS A 74 -33.61 75.33 6.01
CA LYS A 74 -33.31 76.66 5.46
C LYS A 74 -33.67 77.73 6.47
N GLU A 75 -32.89 78.79 6.53
CA GLU A 75 -33.22 79.95 7.37
C GLU A 75 -34.51 80.61 6.85
N ALA A 76 -35.43 80.96 7.75
CA ALA A 76 -36.73 81.53 7.38
C ALA A 76 -36.56 82.77 6.49
N ASN A 77 -37.26 82.83 5.36
CA ASN A 77 -37.16 83.89 4.35
C ASN A 77 -35.75 84.14 3.77
N SER A 78 -34.84 83.16 3.84
CA SER A 78 -33.48 83.26 3.30
C SER A 78 -33.26 82.20 2.21
N SER A 79 -32.39 82.47 1.24
CA SER A 79 -31.90 81.44 0.30
C SER A 79 -30.82 80.54 0.94
N LYS A 80 -30.44 80.79 2.18
CA LYS A 80 -29.37 80.06 2.88
C LYS A 80 -29.88 78.75 3.48
N VAL A 81 -29.40 77.64 2.92
CA VAL A 81 -29.59 76.29 3.44
C VAL A 81 -28.73 76.10 4.69
N LEU A 82 -29.31 75.50 5.72
CA LEU A 82 -28.60 75.18 6.96
C LEU A 82 -27.59 74.06 6.71
N PRO A 83 -26.41 74.11 7.36
CA PRO A 83 -25.48 73.00 7.30
C PRO A 83 -26.12 71.74 7.93
N PHE A 84 -25.74 70.57 7.43
CA PHE A 84 -26.12 69.31 8.04
C PHE A 84 -25.00 68.29 7.94
N SER A 85 -24.99 67.37 8.89
CA SER A 85 -24.14 66.20 8.91
C SER A 85 -24.99 64.99 9.28
N THR A 86 -24.91 63.94 8.48
CA THR A 86 -25.53 62.66 8.80
C THR A 86 -24.51 61.53 8.67
N SER A 87 -24.63 60.54 9.56
CA SER A 87 -23.92 59.29 9.42
C SER A 87 -24.86 58.14 9.67
N PHE A 88 -24.75 57.08 8.89
CA PHE A 88 -25.53 55.87 9.07
C PHE A 88 -24.72 54.63 8.71
N ILE A 89 -25.14 53.50 9.26
CA ILE A 89 -24.56 52.18 8.98
C ILE A 89 -25.61 51.39 8.23
N PHE A 90 -25.27 50.93 7.02
CA PHE A 90 -26.18 50.14 6.20
C PHE A 90 -25.53 48.85 5.72
N ALA A 91 -26.37 47.90 5.32
CA ALA A 91 -25.99 46.68 4.63
C ALA A 91 -26.98 46.36 3.53
N MET A 92 -26.46 45.92 2.37
CA MET A 92 -27.29 45.39 1.31
C MET A 92 -27.09 43.87 1.25
N ALA A 93 -28.03 43.13 1.83
CA ALA A 93 -27.93 41.69 2.02
C ALA A 93 -28.46 40.94 0.78
N PRO A 94 -27.60 40.22 0.03
CA PRO A 94 -28.03 39.43 -1.12
C PRO A 94 -28.85 38.21 -0.72
N TYR A 95 -29.76 37.80 -1.60
CA TYR A 95 -30.42 36.50 -1.53
C TYR A 95 -29.68 35.49 -2.41
N ARG A 96 -29.59 34.23 -1.97
CA ARG A 96 -29.01 33.16 -2.80
C ARG A 96 -29.79 33.05 -4.11
N ASP A 97 -29.04 32.88 -5.20
CA ASP A 97 -29.58 32.64 -6.55
C ASP A 97 -30.49 33.76 -7.08
N ARG A 98 -30.38 34.99 -6.55
CA ARG A 98 -31.05 36.19 -7.08
C ARG A 98 -30.03 37.27 -7.45
N LEU A 99 -30.33 38.03 -8.49
CA LEU A 99 -29.53 39.19 -8.90
C LEU A 99 -29.75 40.38 -7.93
N PRO A 100 -28.75 41.28 -7.79
CA PRO A 100 -28.84 42.49 -6.97
C PRO A 100 -30.09 43.34 -7.24
N GLY A 101 -30.61 43.99 -6.21
CA GLY A 101 -31.71 44.97 -6.33
C GLY A 101 -31.22 46.32 -6.87
N HIS A 102 -32.01 47.38 -6.67
CA HIS A 102 -31.76 48.70 -7.26
C HIS A 102 -31.13 49.70 -6.27
N GLY A 103 -30.76 49.30 -5.04
CA GLY A 103 -30.03 50.16 -4.10
C GLY A 103 -30.88 50.88 -3.04
N ILE A 104 -30.24 51.83 -2.33
CA ILE A 104 -30.81 52.63 -1.24
C ILE A 104 -30.48 54.10 -1.43
N VAL A 105 -31.41 54.99 -1.09
CA VAL A 105 -31.21 56.44 -1.14
C VAL A 105 -31.44 57.04 0.24
N PHE A 106 -30.47 57.82 0.72
CA PHE A 106 -30.68 58.77 1.82
C PHE A 106 -31.27 60.05 1.23
N LEU A 107 -32.39 60.54 1.75
CA LEU A 107 -33.20 61.54 1.06
C LEU A 107 -33.73 62.65 1.95
N PHE A 108 -33.97 63.80 1.32
CA PHE A 108 -34.77 64.91 1.81
C PHE A 108 -36.01 65.08 0.91
N VAL A 109 -37.20 65.14 1.51
CA VAL A 109 -38.48 65.26 0.79
C VAL A 109 -39.47 66.19 1.51
N PRO A 110 -40.33 66.94 0.79
CA PRO A 110 -41.29 67.85 1.41
C PRO A 110 -42.49 67.15 2.05
N HIS A 111 -42.78 65.91 1.63
CA HIS A 111 -43.97 65.14 2.00
C HIS A 111 -43.63 63.66 2.29
N THR A 112 -44.47 63.00 3.10
CA THR A 112 -44.24 61.63 3.57
C THR A 112 -44.70 60.53 2.61
N GLY A 113 -45.58 60.84 1.65
CA GLY A 113 -46.26 59.85 0.80
C GLY A 113 -45.36 59.15 -0.22
N ILE A 114 -45.77 57.94 -0.61
CA ILE A 114 -45.16 57.12 -1.68
C ILE A 114 -46.00 57.09 -2.97
N ASP A 115 -47.21 57.67 -2.95
CA ASP A 115 -48.20 57.61 -4.05
C ASP A 115 -47.78 58.35 -5.33
N GLY A 116 -46.63 59.01 -5.32
CA GLY A 116 -45.99 59.65 -6.47
C GLY A 116 -44.64 59.03 -6.85
N THR A 117 -44.32 57.81 -6.38
CA THR A 117 -43.04 57.13 -6.65
C THR A 117 -43.29 55.74 -7.22
N THR A 118 -42.36 55.22 -8.02
CA THR A 118 -42.43 53.86 -8.58
C THR A 118 -41.33 52.96 -8.01
N SER A 119 -41.59 51.65 -7.99
CA SER A 119 -40.62 50.64 -7.55
C SER A 119 -39.57 50.36 -8.64
N ALA A 120 -38.77 49.30 -8.48
CA ALA A 120 -37.67 48.96 -9.39
C ALA A 120 -36.67 50.10 -9.58
N GLN A 121 -36.37 50.47 -10.82
CA GLN A 121 -35.32 51.43 -11.17
C GLN A 121 -35.56 52.87 -10.68
N ASN A 122 -36.73 53.19 -10.12
CA ASN A 122 -37.01 54.54 -9.60
C ASN A 122 -36.80 54.67 -8.08
N LEU A 123 -36.28 53.63 -7.41
CA LEU A 123 -35.81 53.59 -6.02
C LEU A 123 -36.87 53.94 -4.94
N GLY A 124 -38.14 54.07 -5.33
CA GLY A 124 -39.15 54.67 -4.47
C GLY A 124 -38.86 56.14 -4.17
N PHE A 125 -38.04 56.79 -5.01
CA PHE A 125 -37.60 58.17 -4.88
C PHE A 125 -38.42 59.08 -5.81
N LEU A 126 -38.54 58.72 -7.09
CA LEU A 126 -39.29 59.45 -8.12
C LEU A 126 -40.14 58.48 -8.98
N ASN A 127 -40.78 58.98 -10.03
CA ASN A 127 -41.50 58.20 -11.04
C ASN A 127 -41.20 58.74 -12.46
N PHE A 128 -41.58 58.01 -13.50
CA PHE A 128 -41.33 58.40 -14.90
C PHE A 128 -41.93 59.76 -15.31
N THR A 129 -42.97 60.23 -14.64
CA THR A 129 -43.66 61.49 -14.97
C THR A 129 -43.15 62.70 -14.22
N ASN A 130 -42.45 62.51 -13.10
CA ASN A 130 -41.87 63.60 -12.30
C ASN A 130 -40.34 63.61 -12.29
N ASN A 131 -39.66 62.60 -12.85
CA ASN A 131 -38.21 62.59 -12.95
C ASN A 131 -37.67 63.85 -13.67
N GLY A 132 -36.77 64.59 -13.03
CA GLY A 132 -36.20 65.84 -13.56
C GLY A 132 -37.08 67.08 -13.38
N ASN A 133 -38.24 66.98 -12.70
CA ASN A 133 -39.10 68.13 -12.44
C ASN A 133 -38.52 69.01 -11.31
N PRO A 134 -38.19 70.29 -11.55
CA PRO A 134 -37.65 71.19 -10.53
C PRO A 134 -38.60 71.42 -9.34
N ASP A 135 -39.91 71.27 -9.54
CA ASP A 135 -40.94 71.46 -8.50
C ASP A 135 -41.06 70.25 -7.53
N ASN A 136 -40.22 69.22 -7.67
CA ASN A 136 -40.23 68.07 -6.78
C ASN A 136 -39.68 68.39 -5.38
N HIS A 137 -38.71 69.31 -5.32
CA HIS A 137 -37.98 69.64 -4.10
C HIS A 137 -37.40 68.41 -3.40
N VAL A 138 -36.76 67.51 -4.15
CA VAL A 138 -36.15 66.29 -3.60
C VAL A 138 -34.64 66.28 -3.79
N PHE A 139 -33.95 65.81 -2.78
CA PHE A 139 -32.52 65.61 -2.78
C PHE A 139 -32.20 64.21 -2.24
N GLY A 140 -31.26 63.53 -2.88
CA GLY A 140 -30.88 62.15 -2.56
C GLY A 140 -29.38 61.94 -2.64
N VAL A 141 -28.86 61.06 -1.80
CA VAL A 141 -27.57 60.40 -2.01
C VAL A 141 -27.86 58.92 -2.18
N GLU A 142 -27.68 58.43 -3.39
CA GLU A 142 -27.96 57.06 -3.78
C GLU A 142 -26.74 56.16 -3.64
N PHE A 143 -27.00 54.91 -3.29
CA PHE A 143 -26.04 53.82 -3.24
C PHE A 143 -26.63 52.72 -4.11
N ASP A 144 -26.14 52.61 -5.34
CA ASP A 144 -26.71 51.72 -6.35
C ASP A 144 -25.76 50.55 -6.67
N VAL A 145 -26.37 49.39 -6.89
CA VAL A 145 -25.76 48.10 -7.22
C VAL A 145 -26.29 47.53 -8.54
N PHE A 146 -27.03 48.33 -9.29
CA PHE A 146 -27.50 48.03 -10.63
C PHE A 146 -27.07 49.13 -11.59
N LYS A 147 -27.00 48.82 -12.89
CA LYS A 147 -26.69 49.81 -13.92
C LYS A 147 -27.89 50.05 -14.81
N ASN A 148 -28.59 51.14 -14.56
CA ASN A 148 -29.68 51.64 -15.36
C ASN A 148 -29.14 52.55 -16.49
N GLN A 149 -29.10 51.99 -17.71
CA GLN A 149 -28.72 52.76 -18.91
C GLN A 149 -29.62 53.99 -19.15
N GLU A 150 -30.86 53.96 -18.67
CA GLU A 150 -31.83 55.06 -18.79
C GLU A 150 -31.46 56.28 -17.92
N PHE A 151 -30.72 56.08 -16.82
CA PHE A 151 -30.32 57.15 -15.89
C PHE A 151 -28.83 57.50 -15.98
N ASN A 152 -28.12 56.91 -16.95
CA ASN A 152 -26.71 57.17 -17.25
C ASN A 152 -25.73 56.78 -16.12
N ASP A 153 -26.06 55.70 -15.41
CA ASP A 153 -25.23 55.16 -14.33
C ASP A 153 -23.82 54.80 -14.82
N ILE A 154 -22.83 55.18 -14.03
CA ILE A 154 -21.42 54.95 -14.36
C ILE A 154 -21.09 53.44 -14.39
N ASN A 155 -21.56 52.69 -13.38
CA ASN A 155 -21.33 51.25 -13.22
C ASN A 155 -22.37 50.61 -12.28
N GLU A 156 -22.28 49.29 -12.09
CA GLU A 156 -23.17 48.47 -11.25
C GLU A 156 -22.79 48.49 -9.74
N ASN A 157 -22.07 49.52 -9.26
CA ASN A 157 -21.62 49.66 -7.87
C ASN A 157 -21.14 51.10 -7.58
N HIS A 158 -22.06 52.07 -7.50
CA HIS A 158 -21.70 53.48 -7.37
C HIS A 158 -22.45 54.21 -6.24
N VAL A 159 -21.90 55.36 -5.88
CA VAL A 159 -22.54 56.35 -5.00
C VAL A 159 -22.81 57.59 -5.83
N GLY A 160 -24.05 58.06 -5.76
CA GLY A 160 -24.58 59.14 -6.59
C GLY A 160 -25.20 60.26 -5.76
N ILE A 161 -25.23 61.47 -6.31
CA ILE A 161 -25.91 62.63 -5.73
C ILE A 161 -27.02 63.07 -6.68
N ASP A 162 -28.25 62.94 -6.21
CA ASP A 162 -29.47 63.15 -6.98
C ASP A 162 -30.18 64.43 -6.56
N VAL A 163 -30.47 65.27 -7.55
CA VAL A 163 -31.18 66.54 -7.36
C VAL A 163 -32.37 66.58 -8.30
N ASN A 164 -33.58 66.42 -7.75
CA ASN A 164 -34.85 66.38 -8.51
C ASN A 164 -34.93 65.36 -9.66
N SER A 165 -33.92 64.49 -9.80
CA SER A 165 -33.71 63.55 -10.91
C SER A 165 -33.07 62.26 -10.37
N LEU A 166 -33.32 61.14 -11.03
CA LEU A 166 -32.63 59.85 -10.83
C LEU A 166 -31.30 59.75 -11.58
N ALA A 167 -31.03 60.70 -12.48
CA ALA A 167 -29.70 60.82 -13.09
C ALA A 167 -28.82 61.65 -12.15
N SER A 168 -27.87 60.99 -11.50
CA SER A 168 -26.89 61.60 -10.61
C SER A 168 -26.17 62.79 -11.23
N GLU A 169 -26.16 63.92 -10.53
CA GLU A 169 -25.37 65.10 -10.92
C GLU A 169 -23.86 64.82 -10.73
N PHE A 170 -23.53 64.08 -9.67
CA PHE A 170 -22.18 63.61 -9.39
C PHE A 170 -22.23 62.15 -8.95
N ALA A 171 -21.36 61.31 -9.51
CA ALA A 171 -21.27 59.90 -9.13
C ALA A 171 -19.82 59.41 -9.14
N HIS A 172 -19.52 58.43 -8.29
CA HIS A 172 -18.25 57.72 -8.27
C HIS A 172 -18.46 56.26 -7.86
N GLU A 173 -17.58 55.37 -8.33
CA GLU A 173 -17.58 53.97 -7.89
C GLU A 173 -17.48 53.91 -6.36
N ALA A 174 -18.32 53.07 -5.74
CA ALA A 174 -18.39 52.95 -4.29
C ALA A 174 -17.06 52.44 -3.74
N GLY A 175 -16.43 53.23 -2.87
CA GLY A 175 -15.06 52.99 -2.45
C GLY A 175 -14.58 54.03 -1.44
N TYR A 176 -13.33 53.88 -1.02
CA TYR A 176 -12.65 54.89 -0.21
C TYR A 176 -11.15 54.91 -0.51
N TRP A 177 -10.51 56.06 -0.28
CA TRP A 177 -9.07 56.17 -0.30
C TRP A 177 -8.51 56.00 1.12
N PRO A 178 -7.66 54.99 1.37
CA PRO A 178 -6.96 54.86 2.65
C PRO A 178 -6.13 56.11 2.92
N ASP A 179 -6.07 56.55 4.18
CA ASP A 179 -5.32 57.74 4.61
C ASP A 179 -3.83 57.72 4.22
N GLU A 180 -3.26 56.53 3.96
CA GLU A 180 -1.87 56.32 3.55
C GLU A 180 -1.65 56.53 2.04
N LYS A 181 -2.71 56.50 1.25
CA LYS A 181 -2.67 56.67 -0.20
C LYS A 181 -3.20 58.06 -0.58
N ASN A 182 -2.68 58.60 -1.69
CA ASN A 182 -3.13 59.89 -2.21
C ASN A 182 -4.23 59.68 -3.26
N LYS A 183 -5.41 60.29 -3.03
CA LYS A 183 -6.51 60.38 -4.02
C LYS A 183 -6.09 60.98 -5.36
N TYR A 184 -5.12 61.89 -5.36
CA TYR A 184 -4.63 62.54 -6.57
C TYR A 184 -3.19 62.13 -6.89
N ASN A 185 -2.94 61.87 -8.17
CA ASN A 185 -1.60 61.74 -8.73
C ASN A 185 -0.88 63.11 -8.72
N SER A 186 0.43 63.10 -8.95
CA SER A 186 1.24 64.33 -8.99
C SER A 186 0.81 65.32 -10.08
N ASP A 187 0.05 64.89 -11.08
CA ASP A 187 -0.50 65.71 -12.16
C ASP A 187 -1.91 66.25 -11.88
N GLY A 188 -2.50 65.93 -10.72
CA GLY A 188 -3.85 66.33 -10.33
C GLY A 188 -4.97 65.41 -10.82
N SER A 189 -4.65 64.34 -11.57
CA SER A 189 -5.63 63.31 -11.94
C SER A 189 -6.00 62.41 -10.76
N LEU A 190 -7.19 61.82 -10.79
CA LEU A 190 -7.61 60.83 -9.78
C LEU A 190 -6.76 59.57 -9.88
N ASN A 191 -6.28 59.09 -8.73
CA ASN A 191 -5.53 57.85 -8.62
C ASN A 191 -6.50 56.68 -8.38
N GLU A 192 -7.07 56.15 -9.46
CA GLU A 192 -8.01 55.01 -9.40
C GLU A 192 -7.36 53.75 -8.81
N GLU A 193 -6.06 53.52 -9.01
CA GLU A 193 -5.34 52.38 -8.42
C GLU A 193 -5.28 52.42 -6.89
N SER A 194 -5.43 53.61 -6.32
CA SER A 194 -5.41 53.80 -4.86
C SER A 194 -6.78 53.67 -4.19
N LEU A 195 -7.86 53.62 -4.98
CA LEU A 195 -9.22 53.44 -4.48
C LEU A 195 -9.38 51.99 -3.99
N GLU A 196 -9.81 51.82 -2.74
CA GLU A 196 -10.29 50.53 -2.25
C GLU A 196 -11.78 50.40 -2.54
N THR A 197 -12.13 49.71 -3.63
CA THR A 197 -13.52 49.49 -4.05
C THR A 197 -14.30 48.70 -2.99
N LEU A 198 -15.49 49.21 -2.65
CA LEU A 198 -16.42 48.57 -1.73
C LEU A 198 -17.58 47.96 -2.53
N LYS A 199 -17.65 46.63 -2.55
CA LYS A 199 -18.77 45.92 -3.17
C LYS A 199 -20.00 46.04 -2.27
N LEU A 200 -20.94 46.90 -2.63
CA LEU A 200 -22.12 47.17 -1.80
C LEU A 200 -23.04 45.95 -1.67
N ASN A 201 -23.20 45.17 -2.75
CA ASN A 201 -23.98 43.93 -2.77
C ASN A 201 -23.17 42.71 -2.27
N ASN A 202 -22.80 42.70 -0.99
CA ASN A 202 -22.15 41.55 -0.36
C ASN A 202 -22.65 41.21 1.05
N GLY A 203 -23.59 41.99 1.60
CA GLY A 203 -24.09 41.79 2.96
C GLY A 203 -23.17 42.28 4.07
N ARG A 204 -22.07 42.97 3.74
CA ARG A 204 -21.21 43.67 4.71
C ARG A 204 -21.87 44.97 5.17
N ASN A 205 -21.48 45.38 6.37
CA ASN A 205 -21.90 46.65 6.95
C ASN A 205 -20.91 47.76 6.56
N TYR A 206 -21.43 48.84 5.99
CA TYR A 206 -20.68 50.04 5.63
C TYR A 206 -21.18 51.23 6.44
N GLN A 207 -20.27 52.11 6.85
CA GLN A 207 -20.60 53.38 7.46
C GLN A 207 -20.39 54.50 6.45
N VAL A 208 -21.35 55.43 6.40
CA VAL A 208 -21.38 56.58 5.52
C VAL A 208 -21.40 57.85 6.35
N TRP A 209 -20.77 58.91 5.84
CA TRP A 209 -20.87 60.28 6.34
C TRP A 209 -21.22 61.19 5.17
N ILE A 210 -22.29 61.98 5.33
CA ILE A 210 -22.72 62.99 4.36
C ILE A 210 -22.74 64.33 5.10
N ASP A 211 -21.90 65.24 4.63
CA ASP A 211 -21.74 66.57 5.21
C ASP A 211 -22.05 67.61 4.15
N TYR A 212 -22.90 68.58 4.50
CA TYR A 212 -23.19 69.74 3.69
C TYR A 212 -22.95 71.01 4.48
N ALA A 213 -22.05 71.87 3.99
CA ALA A 213 -21.77 73.19 4.56
C ALA A 213 -21.23 74.11 3.46
N ASP A 214 -21.55 75.40 3.54
CA ASP A 214 -20.99 76.43 2.65
C ASP A 214 -21.12 76.11 1.15
N PHE A 215 -22.27 75.54 0.74
CA PHE A 215 -22.55 75.07 -0.63
C PHE A 215 -21.62 73.94 -1.12
N ASN A 216 -20.95 73.24 -0.22
CA ASN A 216 -20.18 72.05 -0.53
C ASN A 216 -20.85 70.83 0.09
N ILE A 217 -21.02 69.80 -0.72
CA ILE A 217 -21.44 68.48 -0.27
C ILE A 217 -20.25 67.53 -0.33
N SER A 218 -20.03 66.81 0.77
CA SER A 218 -19.04 65.75 0.82
C SER A 218 -19.68 64.43 1.27
N VAL A 219 -19.35 63.36 0.56
CA VAL A 219 -19.79 62.00 0.88
C VAL A 219 -18.55 61.15 1.13
N THR A 220 -18.49 60.53 2.29
CA THR A 220 -17.42 59.61 2.69
C THR A 220 -18.04 58.27 3.07
N MET A 221 -17.39 57.15 2.74
CA MET A 221 -17.84 55.83 3.16
C MET A 221 -16.66 54.92 3.50
N ALA A 222 -16.87 53.92 4.36
CA ALA A 222 -15.87 52.91 4.70
C ALA A 222 -16.53 51.65 5.29
N PRO A 223 -15.84 50.50 5.33
CA PRO A 223 -16.26 49.36 6.14
C PRO A 223 -16.47 49.76 7.60
N VAL A 224 -17.49 49.18 8.25
CA VAL A 224 -17.79 49.49 9.65
C VAL A 224 -16.62 49.17 10.57
N GLY A 225 -16.37 50.02 11.57
CA GLY A 225 -15.25 49.88 12.52
C GLY A 225 -13.95 50.55 12.06
N MET A 226 -13.88 51.06 10.82
CA MET A 226 -12.81 51.94 10.39
C MET A 226 -13.05 53.38 10.85
N LYS A 227 -11.97 54.12 11.05
CA LYS A 227 -12.03 55.58 11.23
C LYS A 227 -12.50 56.23 9.92
N ARG A 228 -13.31 57.29 10.00
CA ARG A 228 -13.71 58.11 8.85
C ARG A 228 -12.48 58.49 8.00
N PRO A 229 -12.42 58.08 6.72
CA PRO A 229 -11.36 58.50 5.81
C PRO A 229 -11.25 60.01 5.71
N LYS A 230 -10.02 60.54 5.65
CA LYS A 230 -9.80 61.99 5.53
C LYS A 230 -10.15 62.52 4.15
N GLN A 231 -10.01 61.67 3.13
CA GLN A 231 -10.30 62.03 1.73
C GLN A 231 -11.73 61.56 1.41
N PRO A 232 -12.68 62.48 1.19
CA PRO A 232 -14.05 62.13 0.84
C PRO A 232 -14.12 61.45 -0.53
N LEU A 233 -15.11 60.58 -0.71
CA LEU A 233 -15.38 59.92 -1.99
C LEU A 233 -15.82 60.97 -3.02
N LEU A 234 -16.89 61.70 -2.68
CA LEU A 234 -17.42 62.83 -3.44
C LEU A 234 -17.19 64.12 -2.65
N ASP A 235 -16.74 65.19 -3.31
CA ASP A 235 -16.55 66.52 -2.72
C ASP A 235 -16.78 67.56 -3.81
N PHE A 236 -17.98 68.13 -3.83
CA PHE A 236 -18.43 69.00 -4.92
C PHE A 236 -19.15 70.22 -4.38
N HIS A 237 -19.02 71.32 -5.11
CA HIS A 237 -19.82 72.51 -4.89
C HIS A 237 -21.22 72.30 -5.47
N LEU A 238 -22.24 72.35 -4.61
CA LEU A 238 -23.64 72.12 -4.97
C LEU A 238 -24.54 73.12 -4.24
N ASN A 239 -25.30 73.90 -5.00
CA ASN A 239 -26.21 74.90 -4.43
C ASN A 239 -27.62 74.32 -4.25
N LEU A 240 -27.95 73.91 -3.03
CA LEU A 240 -29.25 73.31 -2.69
C LEU A 240 -30.36 74.34 -2.41
N SER A 241 -30.10 75.65 -2.52
CA SER A 241 -31.05 76.71 -2.14
C SER A 241 -32.38 76.71 -2.90
N GLN A 242 -32.38 76.22 -4.15
CA GLN A 242 -33.59 76.12 -4.99
C GLN A 242 -34.35 74.80 -4.78
N VAL A 243 -33.73 73.82 -4.13
CA VAL A 243 -34.27 72.49 -3.91
C VAL A 243 -34.84 72.37 -2.50
N PHE A 244 -34.13 72.90 -1.51
CA PHE A 244 -34.49 72.80 -0.09
C PHE A 244 -35.56 73.82 0.29
N GLU A 245 -36.61 73.32 0.92
CA GLU A 245 -37.71 74.09 1.53
C GLU A 245 -37.39 74.46 2.99
N GLU A 246 -38.17 75.36 3.61
CA GLU A 246 -37.95 75.75 5.01
C GLU A 246 -37.90 74.54 5.96
N GLU A 247 -38.81 73.58 5.76
CA GLU A 247 -38.88 72.35 6.54
C GLU A 247 -39.15 71.11 5.66
N MET A 248 -38.32 70.08 5.82
CA MET A 248 -38.38 68.84 5.04
C MET A 248 -38.32 67.61 5.93
N TYR A 249 -38.79 66.47 5.43
CA TYR A 249 -38.52 65.17 6.04
C TYR A 249 -37.18 64.64 5.55
N VAL A 250 -36.47 63.96 6.44
CA VAL A 250 -35.20 63.28 6.13
C VAL A 250 -35.35 61.79 6.44
N GLY A 251 -34.71 60.94 5.65
CA GLY A 251 -34.71 59.50 5.92
C GLY A 251 -34.15 58.68 4.79
N PHE A 252 -34.73 57.50 4.59
CA PHE A 252 -34.25 56.51 3.63
C PHE A 252 -35.39 55.96 2.79
N THR A 253 -35.09 55.64 1.53
CA THR A 253 -35.96 54.85 0.66
C THR A 253 -35.17 53.75 -0.02
N ALA A 254 -35.84 52.65 -0.30
CA ALA A 254 -35.33 51.61 -1.18
C ALA A 254 -36.50 51.01 -1.97
N ALA A 255 -36.22 50.50 -3.16
CA ALA A 255 -37.19 49.75 -3.94
C ALA A 255 -36.61 48.44 -4.47
N THR A 256 -37.50 47.47 -4.67
CA THR A 256 -37.21 46.22 -5.36
C THR A 256 -37.92 46.21 -6.71
N GLY A 257 -37.35 45.54 -7.70
CA GLY A 257 -37.97 45.29 -9.00
C GLY A 257 -38.24 43.79 -9.17
N GLU A 258 -38.03 43.25 -10.36
CA GLU A 258 -37.91 41.80 -10.57
C GLU A 258 -36.70 41.23 -9.82
N LEU A 259 -35.67 42.06 -9.67
CA LEU A 259 -34.52 41.81 -8.82
C LEU A 259 -34.80 42.33 -7.41
N ALA A 260 -34.50 41.50 -6.41
CA ALA A 260 -34.81 41.78 -5.01
C ALA A 260 -33.59 41.53 -4.12
N GLN A 261 -33.38 42.46 -3.19
CA GLN A 261 -32.31 42.46 -2.22
C GLN A 261 -32.83 43.10 -0.94
N SER A 262 -32.28 42.71 0.21
CA SER A 262 -32.66 43.33 1.49
C SER A 262 -31.76 44.49 1.83
N HIS A 263 -32.31 45.71 1.85
CA HIS A 263 -31.62 46.93 2.27
C HIS A 263 -31.89 47.18 3.75
N LYS A 264 -30.84 47.29 4.56
CA LYS A 264 -30.92 47.37 6.03
C LYS A 264 -30.15 48.58 6.55
N ILE A 265 -30.76 49.34 7.46
CA ILE A 265 -30.11 50.38 8.24
C ILE A 265 -29.99 49.89 9.68
N LEU A 266 -28.76 49.93 10.21
CA LEU A 266 -28.41 49.40 11.53
C LEU A 266 -28.29 50.53 12.56
N ALA A 267 -27.82 51.70 12.14
CA ALA A 267 -27.70 52.88 13.00
C ALA A 267 -27.76 54.16 12.15
N TRP A 268 -28.20 55.27 12.75
CA TRP A 268 -28.34 56.55 12.06
C TRP A 268 -28.16 57.73 13.03
N SER A 269 -27.48 58.76 12.58
CA SER A 269 -27.28 60.02 13.29
C SER A 269 -27.46 61.20 12.34
N PHE A 270 -27.93 62.31 12.86
CA PHE A 270 -28.18 63.53 12.09
C PHE A 270 -28.03 64.75 12.99
N SER A 271 -27.37 65.80 12.48
CA SER A 271 -27.22 67.08 13.16
C SER A 271 -27.17 68.24 12.16
N ASN A 272 -27.70 69.40 12.56
CA ASN A 272 -27.55 70.65 11.80
C ASN A 272 -26.34 71.48 12.24
N SER A 273 -25.62 71.10 13.29
CA SER A 273 -24.52 71.90 13.85
C SER A 273 -23.27 71.08 14.20
N ASN A 274 -23.43 69.81 14.55
CA ASN A 274 -22.36 68.91 14.99
C ASN A 274 -21.94 67.93 13.90
N PHE A 275 -20.89 68.28 13.15
CA PHE A 275 -20.27 67.44 12.11
C PHE A 275 -19.51 66.21 12.65
N SER A 276 -19.40 66.07 13.97
CA SER A 276 -18.83 64.89 14.63
C SER A 276 -19.89 63.95 15.21
N ILE A 277 -21.19 64.21 14.96
CA ILE A 277 -22.27 63.40 15.54
C ILE A 277 -22.19 61.91 15.15
N GLY A 278 -21.65 61.63 13.95
CA GLY A 278 -21.45 60.27 13.45
C GLY A 278 -20.50 59.41 14.29
N ASP A 279 -19.63 60.02 15.09
CA ASP A 279 -18.72 59.29 16.00
C ASP A 279 -19.49 58.63 17.17
N GLY A 280 -20.74 59.02 17.40
CA GLY A 280 -21.62 58.43 18.41
C GLY A 280 -22.27 57.10 18.00
N LEU A 281 -22.05 56.63 16.76
CA LEU A 281 -22.58 55.36 16.28
C LEU A 281 -21.77 54.17 16.81
N ILE A 282 -22.46 53.14 17.30
CA ILE A 282 -21.86 51.90 17.76
C ILE A 282 -21.52 51.02 16.55
N THR A 283 -20.23 50.83 16.32
CA THR A 283 -19.69 50.05 15.18
C THR A 283 -19.36 48.60 15.53
N GLN A 284 -19.47 48.20 16.80
CA GLN A 284 -19.15 46.86 17.28
C GLN A 284 -20.41 46.03 17.58
N GLY A 285 -20.31 44.71 17.41
CA GLY A 285 -21.41 43.79 17.75
C GLY A 285 -22.61 43.85 16.81
N LEU A 286 -22.44 44.40 15.61
CA LEU A 286 -23.48 44.49 14.58
C LEU A 286 -23.71 43.13 13.91
N PRO A 287 -24.95 42.79 13.52
CA PRO A 287 -25.25 41.58 12.76
C PRO A 287 -24.53 41.58 11.39
N SER A 288 -24.08 40.41 10.94
CA SER A 288 -23.55 40.19 9.59
C SER A 288 -24.61 39.58 8.69
N PHE A 289 -24.65 39.99 7.43
CA PHE A 289 -25.59 39.49 6.43
C PHE A 289 -24.89 38.88 5.21
N GLU A 290 -23.60 38.52 5.34
CA GLU A 290 -22.85 37.84 4.29
C GLU A 290 -23.43 36.43 4.04
N LEU A 291 -23.58 36.06 2.76
CA LEU A 291 -23.99 34.71 2.40
C LEU A 291 -22.87 33.71 2.76
N PRO A 292 -23.19 32.53 3.29
CA PRO A 292 -22.19 31.50 3.53
C PRO A 292 -21.54 31.10 2.21
N GLU A 293 -20.21 31.08 2.17
CA GLU A 293 -19.43 30.69 0.99
C GLU A 293 -19.88 29.32 0.46
N ASP A 294 -19.96 29.21 -0.87
CA ASP A 294 -20.27 27.95 -1.51
C ASP A 294 -19.16 26.92 -1.23
N PRO A 295 -19.50 25.65 -0.98
CA PRO A 295 -18.49 24.63 -0.76
C PRO A 295 -17.55 24.49 -1.97
N VAL A 296 -16.24 24.46 -1.71
CA VAL A 296 -15.16 24.38 -2.71
C VAL A 296 -15.35 23.27 -3.76
N TYR A 297 -16.04 22.18 -3.39
CA TYR A 297 -16.30 21.02 -4.26
C TYR A 297 -17.27 21.30 -5.42
N ARG A 298 -17.95 22.46 -5.46
CA ARG A 298 -18.83 22.87 -6.57
C ARG A 298 -18.15 23.75 -7.61
N SER A 299 -16.89 24.14 -7.42
CA SER A 299 -16.19 24.96 -8.40
C SER A 299 -15.98 24.19 -9.73
N LYS A 300 -16.11 24.90 -10.86
CA LYS A 300 -15.89 24.31 -12.20
C LYS A 300 -14.50 23.68 -12.33
N GLY A 301 -13.49 24.25 -11.66
CA GLY A 301 -12.13 23.71 -11.60
C GLY A 301 -12.03 22.41 -10.82
N PHE A 302 -12.74 22.27 -9.69
CA PHE A 302 -12.76 21.03 -8.91
C PHE A 302 -13.43 19.88 -9.69
N ILE A 303 -14.55 20.17 -10.38
CA ILE A 303 -15.25 19.18 -11.21
C ILE A 303 -14.35 18.71 -12.36
N ALA A 304 -13.64 19.63 -13.02
CA ALA A 304 -12.68 19.29 -14.09
C ALA A 304 -11.47 18.49 -13.56
N GLY A 305 -10.96 18.81 -12.37
CA GLY A 305 -9.88 18.05 -11.75
C GLY A 305 -10.31 16.62 -11.39
N MET A 306 -11.51 16.46 -10.84
CA MET A 306 -12.05 15.15 -10.45
C MET A 306 -12.36 14.26 -11.66
N THR A 307 -12.84 14.81 -12.77
CA THR A 307 -13.09 14.03 -13.99
C THR A 307 -11.79 13.51 -14.61
N VAL A 308 -10.74 14.32 -14.62
CA VAL A 308 -9.40 13.91 -15.06
C VAL A 308 -8.81 12.83 -14.15
N LEU A 309 -8.97 12.97 -12.83
CA LEU A 309 -8.50 11.98 -11.85
C LEU A 309 -9.19 10.62 -12.02
N VAL A 310 -10.52 10.62 -12.22
CA VAL A 310 -11.29 9.39 -12.45
C VAL A 310 -10.88 8.71 -13.77
N LEU A 311 -10.71 9.47 -14.85
CA LEU A 311 -10.22 8.95 -16.13
C LEU A 311 -8.82 8.33 -16.00
N PHE A 312 -7.92 8.99 -15.28
CA PHE A 312 -6.58 8.47 -15.00
C PHE A 312 -6.63 7.15 -14.22
N LEU A 313 -7.45 7.08 -13.16
CA LEU A 313 -7.63 5.87 -12.36
C LEU A 313 -8.19 4.70 -13.19
N VAL A 314 -9.14 4.95 -14.09
CA VAL A 314 -9.69 3.92 -14.99
C VAL A 314 -8.61 3.36 -15.92
N VAL A 315 -7.73 4.21 -16.46
CA VAL A 315 -6.61 3.77 -17.31
C VAL A 315 -5.61 2.94 -16.51
N VAL A 316 -5.25 3.37 -15.29
CA VAL A 316 -4.34 2.62 -14.41
C VAL A 316 -4.91 1.25 -14.06
N ILE A 317 -6.20 1.17 -13.71
CA ILE A 317 -6.88 -0.10 -13.40
C ILE A 317 -6.95 -0.99 -14.64
N ALA A 318 -7.19 -0.45 -15.84
CA ALA A 318 -7.21 -1.21 -17.07
C ALA A 318 -5.84 -1.79 -17.43
N VAL A 319 -4.77 -0.99 -17.27
CA VAL A 319 -3.38 -1.44 -17.49
C VAL A 319 -2.97 -2.48 -16.45
N ALA A 320 -3.29 -2.27 -15.18
CA ALA A 320 -3.03 -3.24 -14.11
C ALA A 320 -3.79 -4.54 -14.37
N SER A 321 -5.08 -4.47 -14.73
CA SER A 321 -5.90 -5.63 -15.08
C SER A 321 -5.34 -6.36 -16.30
N TRP A 322 -4.91 -5.65 -17.34
CA TRP A 322 -4.26 -6.25 -18.51
C TRP A 322 -2.95 -6.94 -18.13
N PHE A 323 -2.12 -6.33 -17.29
CA PHE A 323 -0.88 -6.92 -16.79
C PHE A 323 -1.15 -8.16 -15.95
N LEU A 324 -2.15 -8.12 -15.06
CA LEU A 324 -2.57 -9.26 -14.24
C LEU A 324 -3.13 -10.39 -15.10
N ILE A 325 -3.99 -10.10 -16.08
CA ILE A 325 -4.52 -11.09 -17.02
C ILE A 325 -3.40 -11.70 -17.87
N LYS A 326 -2.46 -10.88 -18.36
CA LYS A 326 -1.30 -11.36 -19.13
C LYS A 326 -0.39 -12.24 -18.27
N ARG A 327 -0.13 -11.85 -17.03
CA ARG A 327 0.62 -12.66 -16.05
C ARG A 327 -0.12 -13.97 -15.77
N ASN A 328 -1.42 -13.94 -15.54
CA ASN A 328 -2.20 -15.13 -15.23
C ASN A 328 -2.30 -16.08 -16.43
N ARG A 329 -2.43 -15.55 -17.65
CA ARG A 329 -2.38 -16.34 -18.89
C ARG A 329 -1.02 -16.99 -19.10
N ARG A 330 0.07 -16.29 -18.79
CA ARG A 330 1.43 -16.86 -18.84
C ARG A 330 1.61 -17.99 -17.82
N MET A 331 1.22 -17.76 -16.56
CA MET A 331 1.26 -18.78 -15.51
C MET A 331 0.37 -19.99 -15.82
N LYS A 332 -0.79 -19.77 -16.46
CA LYS A 332 -1.70 -20.83 -16.87
C LYS A 332 -1.09 -21.68 -17.98
N LYS A 333 -0.48 -21.05 -18.99
CA LYS A 333 0.25 -21.74 -20.06
C LYS A 333 1.42 -22.55 -19.49
N GLU A 334 2.21 -21.95 -18.60
CA GLU A 334 3.32 -22.64 -17.93
C GLU A 334 2.86 -23.82 -17.05
N ARG A 335 1.62 -23.82 -16.53
CA ARG A 335 1.00 -24.96 -15.81
C ARG A 335 0.39 -26.00 -16.74
N GLU A 336 -0.19 -25.59 -17.87
CA GLU A 336 -0.75 -26.48 -18.89
C GLU A 336 0.35 -27.30 -19.59
N ASP A 337 1.58 -26.78 -19.66
CA ASP A 337 2.76 -27.45 -20.20
C ASP A 337 3.46 -28.40 -19.18
N MET A 338 2.97 -28.52 -17.94
CA MET A 338 3.55 -29.38 -16.91
C MET A 338 2.92 -30.78 -16.90
N GLU A 339 3.76 -31.81 -16.81
CA GLU A 339 3.30 -33.19 -16.58
C GLU A 339 2.74 -33.35 -15.15
N ASP A 340 1.73 -34.22 -14.96
CA ASP A 340 0.99 -34.37 -13.69
C ASP A 340 1.90 -34.63 -12.47
N TRP A 341 3.01 -35.35 -12.66
CA TRP A 341 3.97 -35.61 -11.58
C TRP A 341 4.75 -34.34 -11.18
N GLU A 342 4.95 -33.37 -12.08
CA GLU A 342 5.66 -32.12 -11.76
C GLU A 342 4.85 -31.22 -10.81
N LEU A 343 3.52 -31.35 -10.84
CA LEU A 343 2.60 -30.66 -9.92
C LEU A 343 2.67 -31.23 -8.51
N GLU A 344 2.86 -32.55 -8.37
CA GLU A 344 2.96 -33.24 -7.08
C GLU A 344 4.26 -32.91 -6.32
N TYR A 345 5.37 -32.71 -7.04
CA TYR A 345 6.69 -32.43 -6.46
C TYR A 345 7.18 -30.98 -6.67
N TRP A 346 6.28 -30.07 -7.04
CA TRP A 346 6.53 -28.64 -7.29
C TRP A 346 7.35 -27.88 -6.23
N PRO A 347 7.18 -28.11 -4.91
CA PRO A 347 7.84 -27.29 -3.87
C PRO A 347 9.38 -27.29 -3.93
N HIS A 348 9.98 -28.29 -4.57
CA HIS A 348 11.43 -28.48 -4.62
C HIS A 348 12.03 -28.15 -6.01
N ARG A 349 11.27 -27.49 -6.90
CA ARG A 349 11.76 -27.16 -8.25
C ARG A 349 12.69 -25.95 -8.22
N ILE A 350 13.94 -26.15 -8.65
CA ILE A 350 14.96 -25.11 -8.79
C ILE A 350 15.07 -24.72 -10.27
N THR A 351 15.22 -23.42 -10.54
CA THR A 351 15.33 -22.96 -11.93
C THR A 351 16.67 -23.37 -12.54
N TYR A 352 16.68 -23.68 -13.84
CA TYR A 352 17.93 -24.03 -14.53
C TYR A 352 18.97 -22.91 -14.42
N GLN A 353 18.54 -21.65 -14.49
CA GLN A 353 19.43 -20.49 -14.40
C GLN A 353 20.16 -20.42 -13.05
N GLU A 354 19.48 -20.77 -11.97
CA GLU A 354 20.06 -20.81 -10.64
C GLU A 354 21.09 -21.94 -10.51
N ILE A 355 20.80 -23.13 -11.06
CA ILE A 355 21.75 -24.25 -11.08
C ILE A 355 22.95 -23.95 -11.98
N ASP A 356 22.72 -23.35 -13.14
CA ASP A 356 23.75 -22.94 -14.09
C ASP A 356 24.70 -21.93 -13.43
N ALA A 357 24.17 -20.91 -12.75
CA ALA A 357 24.96 -19.97 -11.98
C ALA A 357 25.72 -20.65 -10.83
N ALA A 358 25.05 -21.51 -10.06
CA ALA A 358 25.64 -22.21 -8.91
C ALA A 358 26.82 -23.12 -9.29
N THR A 359 26.78 -23.70 -10.49
CA THR A 359 27.80 -24.61 -11.03
C THR A 359 28.81 -23.91 -11.96
N LYS A 360 28.69 -22.58 -12.12
CA LYS A 360 29.47 -21.77 -13.08
C LYS A 360 29.38 -22.31 -14.52
N GLY A 361 28.17 -22.64 -14.96
CA GLY A 361 27.91 -23.19 -16.30
C GLY A 361 28.32 -24.65 -16.44
N PHE A 362 28.21 -25.46 -15.37
CA PHE A 362 28.66 -26.85 -15.34
C PHE A 362 30.14 -27.01 -15.72
N ALA A 363 31.00 -26.13 -15.19
CA ALA A 363 32.43 -26.15 -15.47
C ALA A 363 33.07 -27.49 -15.04
N ASP A 364 33.96 -28.03 -15.86
CA ASP A 364 34.60 -29.33 -15.58
C ASP A 364 35.45 -29.32 -14.29
N GLU A 365 35.95 -28.14 -13.86
CA GLU A 365 36.64 -27.96 -12.58
C GLU A 365 35.77 -28.28 -11.36
N ASN A 366 34.45 -28.21 -11.50
CA ASN A 366 33.50 -28.48 -10.44
C ASN A 366 33.03 -29.95 -10.42
N VAL A 367 33.52 -30.82 -11.31
CA VAL A 367 33.11 -32.23 -11.35
C VAL A 367 33.68 -32.97 -10.14
N ILE A 368 32.79 -33.52 -9.31
CA ILE A 368 33.14 -34.29 -8.11
C ILE A 368 32.93 -35.80 -8.26
N GLY A 369 32.21 -36.20 -9.30
CA GLY A 369 31.97 -37.61 -9.62
C GLY A 369 31.45 -37.80 -11.03
N ILE A 370 31.83 -38.92 -11.65
CA ILE A 370 31.34 -39.37 -12.95
C ILE A 370 30.88 -40.81 -12.74
N GLY A 371 29.60 -41.08 -13.01
CA GLY A 371 29.05 -42.44 -12.91
C GLY A 371 28.13 -42.76 -14.09
N GLY A 372 27.62 -43.99 -14.14
CA GLY A 372 26.71 -44.45 -15.20
C GLY A 372 25.42 -43.62 -15.35
N ASN A 373 25.06 -42.86 -14.32
CA ASN A 373 23.87 -42.01 -14.27
C ASN A 373 24.15 -40.54 -14.61
N GLY A 374 25.38 -40.18 -14.99
CA GLY A 374 25.78 -38.83 -15.41
C GLY A 374 26.92 -38.22 -14.58
N LYS A 375 27.15 -36.91 -14.78
CA LYS A 375 28.17 -36.13 -14.05
C LYS A 375 27.56 -35.45 -12.82
N VAL A 376 28.29 -35.45 -11.72
CA VAL A 376 27.95 -34.73 -10.49
C VAL A 376 28.90 -33.55 -10.32
N TYR A 377 28.34 -32.36 -10.11
CA TYR A 377 29.08 -31.10 -9.97
C TYR A 377 28.91 -30.54 -8.57
N LYS A 378 29.97 -29.98 -7.99
CA LYS A 378 29.88 -29.10 -6.83
C LYS A 378 29.31 -27.75 -7.28
N GLY A 379 28.41 -27.18 -6.50
CA GLY A 379 27.88 -25.84 -6.74
C GLY A 379 27.58 -25.10 -5.45
N VAL A 380 27.31 -23.80 -5.56
CA VAL A 380 26.90 -22.95 -4.43
C VAL A 380 25.63 -22.21 -4.80
N LEU A 381 24.52 -22.54 -4.14
CA LEU A 381 23.22 -21.87 -4.37
C LEU A 381 23.21 -20.44 -3.80
N ALA A 382 22.20 -19.65 -4.22
CA ALA A 382 21.95 -18.34 -3.65
C ALA A 382 21.74 -18.45 -2.13
N GLY A 383 22.56 -17.75 -1.34
CA GLY A 383 22.59 -17.88 0.12
C GLY A 383 23.78 -18.67 0.67
N GLY A 384 24.67 -19.18 -0.19
CA GLY A 384 25.96 -19.75 0.22
C GLY A 384 25.93 -21.24 0.60
N SER A 385 24.82 -21.95 0.36
CA SER A 385 24.74 -23.39 0.59
C SER A 385 25.49 -24.17 -0.49
N GLU A 386 26.47 -24.99 -0.07
CA GLU A 386 27.16 -25.92 -0.97
C GLU A 386 26.26 -27.11 -1.32
N VAL A 387 26.20 -27.45 -2.62
CA VAL A 387 25.34 -28.51 -3.14
C VAL A 387 26.08 -29.42 -4.11
N ALA A 388 25.60 -30.66 -4.21
CA ALA A 388 25.97 -31.60 -5.25
C ALA A 388 24.87 -31.68 -6.32
N VAL A 389 25.20 -31.29 -7.55
CA VAL A 389 24.30 -31.20 -8.69
C VAL A 389 24.54 -32.39 -9.61
N LYS A 390 23.66 -33.40 -9.56
CA LYS A 390 23.68 -34.57 -10.43
C LYS A 390 22.93 -34.27 -11.72
N ARG A 391 23.66 -34.20 -12.84
CA ARG A 391 23.08 -34.02 -14.17
C ARG A 391 22.92 -35.37 -14.84
N ILE A 392 21.66 -35.80 -14.98
CA ILE A 392 21.33 -37.10 -15.55
C ILE A 392 21.43 -37.03 -17.07
N SER A 393 22.11 -38.01 -17.67
CA SER A 393 22.31 -38.07 -19.11
C SER A 393 20.99 -38.36 -19.84
N HIS A 394 20.66 -37.55 -20.85
CA HIS A 394 19.42 -37.65 -21.63
C HIS A 394 19.40 -38.79 -22.66
N GLN A 395 20.40 -39.68 -22.68
CA GLN A 395 20.60 -40.52 -23.86
C GLN A 395 19.62 -41.69 -23.99
N ASN A 396 18.87 -42.09 -22.93
CA ASN A 396 17.91 -43.21 -22.97
C ASN A 396 16.74 -43.06 -21.97
N SER A 397 15.67 -43.86 -22.15
CA SER A 397 14.49 -43.96 -21.25
C SER A 397 14.84 -44.34 -19.80
N GLU A 398 16.02 -44.94 -19.59
CA GLU A 398 16.58 -45.29 -18.29
C GLU A 398 16.84 -44.04 -17.42
N GLY A 399 17.37 -42.95 -18.00
CA GLY A 399 17.68 -41.72 -17.26
C GLY A 399 16.42 -41.02 -16.72
N ALA A 400 15.36 -40.97 -17.52
CA ALA A 400 14.06 -40.44 -17.08
C ALA A 400 13.47 -41.25 -15.92
N ARG A 401 13.61 -42.58 -15.97
CA ARG A 401 13.15 -43.47 -14.90
C ARG A 401 13.92 -43.26 -13.61
N GLN A 402 15.24 -43.11 -13.68
CA GLN A 402 16.10 -42.84 -12.51
C GLN A 402 15.78 -41.48 -11.89
N PHE A 403 15.62 -40.44 -12.72
CA PHE A 403 15.22 -39.11 -12.29
C PHE A 403 13.90 -39.13 -11.50
N LEU A 404 12.87 -39.80 -12.05
CA LEU A 404 11.58 -39.95 -11.38
C LEU A 404 11.69 -40.80 -10.11
N ALA A 405 12.51 -41.86 -10.10
CA ALA A 405 12.73 -42.68 -8.92
C ALA A 405 13.37 -41.88 -7.78
N GLU A 406 14.36 -41.05 -8.08
CA GLU A 406 15.02 -40.18 -7.09
C GLU A 406 14.05 -39.14 -6.51
N ILE A 407 13.29 -38.42 -7.36
CA ILE A 407 12.35 -37.40 -6.90
C ILE A 407 11.20 -38.01 -6.09
N SER A 408 10.64 -39.12 -6.57
CA SER A 408 9.51 -39.77 -5.89
C SER A 408 9.90 -40.44 -4.58
N SER A 409 11.12 -40.99 -4.49
CA SER A 409 11.62 -41.61 -3.26
C SER A 409 12.08 -40.56 -2.26
N LEU A 410 12.90 -39.59 -2.64
CA LEU A 410 13.53 -38.64 -1.69
C LEU A 410 12.74 -37.36 -1.46
N GLY A 411 11.80 -36.99 -2.33
CA GLY A 411 11.03 -35.74 -2.23
C GLY A 411 10.28 -35.56 -0.91
N ARG A 412 10.07 -36.63 -0.14
CA ARG A 412 9.38 -36.62 1.16
C ARG A 412 10.16 -37.29 2.29
N LEU A 413 11.33 -37.89 2.03
CA LEU A 413 12.15 -38.55 3.04
C LEU A 413 13.12 -37.55 3.67
N LYS A 414 13.11 -37.47 5.01
CA LYS A 414 14.04 -36.60 5.74
C LYS A 414 14.59 -37.33 6.96
N GLN A 415 15.77 -37.90 6.81
CA GLN A 415 16.46 -38.66 7.85
C GLN A 415 17.97 -38.38 7.81
N ARG A 416 18.62 -38.37 8.97
CA ARG A 416 20.03 -37.91 9.13
C ARG A 416 21.06 -38.76 8.38
N ASN A 417 20.78 -40.05 8.19
CA ASN A 417 21.62 -41.04 7.50
C ASN A 417 21.20 -41.26 6.04
N LEU A 418 20.37 -40.38 5.47
CA LEU A 418 20.08 -40.31 4.04
C LEU A 418 20.60 -39.00 3.46
N VAL A 419 21.09 -39.03 2.23
CA VAL A 419 21.49 -37.83 1.50
C VAL A 419 20.25 -36.98 1.20
N SER A 420 20.23 -35.75 1.70
CA SER A 420 19.05 -34.88 1.61
C SER A 420 18.91 -34.29 0.20
N LEU A 421 17.74 -34.49 -0.39
CA LEU A 421 17.33 -33.86 -1.65
C LEU A 421 16.96 -32.40 -1.39
N ARG A 422 17.66 -31.47 -2.04
CA ARG A 422 17.37 -30.02 -1.98
C ARG A 422 16.43 -29.57 -3.07
N GLY A 423 16.53 -30.18 -4.25
CA GLY A 423 15.64 -29.84 -5.34
C GLY A 423 15.92 -30.58 -6.63
N TRP A 424 15.12 -30.27 -7.63
CA TRP A 424 15.25 -30.84 -8.97
C TRP A 424 14.97 -29.79 -10.04
N CYS A 425 15.48 -30.04 -11.24
CA CYS A 425 15.24 -29.21 -12.40
C CYS A 425 15.05 -30.07 -13.64
N LYS A 426 14.00 -29.78 -14.41
CA LYS A 426 13.74 -30.33 -15.73
C LYS A 426 13.59 -29.17 -16.71
N LYS A 427 14.43 -29.16 -17.75
CA LYS A 427 14.40 -28.18 -18.84
C LYS A 427 13.98 -28.86 -20.13
N ASP A 428 13.10 -28.20 -20.91
CA ASP A 428 12.75 -28.64 -22.26
C ASP A 428 14.02 -28.77 -23.09
N ARG A 429 14.23 -29.95 -23.71
CA ARG A 429 15.48 -30.44 -24.34
C ARG A 429 16.41 -31.27 -23.44
N GLY A 430 15.88 -31.86 -22.37
CA GLY A 430 16.45 -33.10 -21.84
C GLY A 430 17.48 -32.98 -20.73
N SER A 431 17.65 -31.80 -20.13
CA SER A 431 18.46 -31.69 -18.92
C SER A 431 17.60 -32.01 -17.70
N MET A 432 17.77 -33.22 -17.17
CA MET A 432 17.21 -33.68 -15.90
C MET A 432 18.28 -33.57 -14.83
N ILE A 433 18.01 -32.79 -13.78
CA ILE A 433 19.01 -32.44 -12.78
C ILE A 433 18.42 -32.63 -11.40
N VAL A 434 19.19 -33.26 -10.53
CA VAL A 434 18.85 -33.48 -9.12
C VAL A 434 19.90 -32.81 -8.25
N VAL A 435 19.47 -32.10 -7.22
CA VAL A 435 20.32 -31.26 -6.37
C VAL A 435 20.26 -31.79 -4.93
N TYR A 436 21.43 -32.13 -4.39
CA TYR A 436 21.60 -32.70 -3.06
C TYR A 436 22.46 -31.79 -2.19
N ASP A 437 22.44 -32.05 -0.88
CA ASP A 437 23.49 -31.54 0.00
C ASP A 437 24.87 -32.08 -0.41
N TYR A 438 25.86 -31.19 -0.41
CA TYR A 438 27.24 -31.56 -0.67
C TYR A 438 27.83 -32.32 0.54
N MET A 439 28.57 -33.40 0.26
CA MET A 439 29.19 -34.25 1.27
C MET A 439 30.71 -34.07 1.18
N GLU A 440 31.28 -33.39 2.16
CA GLU A 440 32.65 -32.88 2.12
C GLU A 440 33.71 -33.98 2.14
N ASN A 441 33.40 -35.12 2.78
CA ASN A 441 34.34 -36.21 2.93
C ASN A 441 34.25 -37.27 1.82
N GLY A 442 33.37 -37.06 0.82
CA GLY A 442 33.23 -37.90 -0.36
C GLY A 442 32.53 -39.24 -0.07
N SER A 443 32.74 -40.22 -0.95
CA SER A 443 32.18 -41.56 -0.85
C SER A 443 33.07 -42.50 -0.02
N LEU A 444 32.43 -43.50 0.60
CA LEU A 444 33.09 -44.46 1.50
C LEU A 444 34.11 -45.34 0.77
N ASP A 445 33.84 -45.72 -0.48
CA ASP A 445 34.77 -46.52 -1.29
C ASP A 445 36.11 -45.82 -1.52
N LYS A 446 36.09 -44.51 -1.82
CA LYS A 446 37.31 -43.69 -1.94
C LYS A 446 38.08 -43.66 -0.62
N ARG A 447 37.38 -43.56 0.51
CA ARG A 447 38.01 -43.61 1.85
C ARG A 447 38.57 -44.98 2.20
N LEU A 448 37.95 -46.06 1.72
CA LEU A 448 38.41 -47.43 1.96
C LEU A 448 39.62 -47.82 1.09
N PHE A 449 39.60 -47.46 -0.20
CA PHE A 449 40.54 -47.99 -1.20
C PHE A 449 41.58 -46.97 -1.70
N GLU A 450 41.31 -45.67 -1.62
CA GLU A 450 42.16 -44.61 -2.19
C GLU A 450 42.82 -43.71 -1.13
N SER A 451 42.68 -44.04 0.16
CA SER A 451 43.15 -43.20 1.26
C SER A 451 44.65 -43.32 1.56
N ASN A 452 45.30 -42.16 1.77
CA ASN A 452 46.63 -42.07 2.38
C ASN A 452 46.55 -42.33 3.89
N GLU A 453 47.67 -42.64 4.55
CA GLU A 453 47.73 -42.96 6.01
C GLU A 453 47.00 -41.94 6.92
N ARG A 454 46.94 -40.66 6.55
CA ARG A 454 46.26 -39.60 7.32
C ARG A 454 44.73 -39.59 7.20
N ASN A 455 44.16 -40.34 6.26
CA ASN A 455 42.73 -40.33 5.90
C ASN A 455 42.07 -41.70 6.05
N MET A 456 42.75 -42.62 6.74
CA MET A 456 42.32 -44.00 6.93
C MET A 456 41.21 -44.09 7.98
N LEU A 457 40.18 -44.89 7.69
CA LEU A 457 39.08 -45.12 8.63
C LEU A 457 39.54 -46.04 9.76
N SER A 458 39.40 -45.57 11.00
CA SER A 458 39.60 -46.37 12.21
C SER A 458 38.55 -47.48 12.31
N PHE A 459 38.78 -48.43 13.23
CA PHE A 459 37.78 -49.47 13.52
C PHE A 459 36.45 -48.84 13.99
N GLU A 460 36.51 -47.89 14.93
CA GLU A 460 35.34 -47.18 15.45
C GLU A 460 34.58 -46.42 14.34
N ASP A 461 35.30 -45.74 13.44
CA ASP A 461 34.68 -45.06 12.29
C ASP A 461 33.92 -46.04 11.41
N ARG A 462 34.51 -47.20 11.11
CA ARG A 462 33.85 -48.24 10.29
C ARG A 462 32.58 -48.75 10.96
N ILE A 463 32.61 -49.01 12.27
CA ILE A 463 31.42 -49.44 13.02
C ILE A 463 30.34 -48.36 13.02
N ARG A 464 30.71 -47.10 13.27
CA ARG A 464 29.78 -45.95 13.21
C ARG A 464 29.15 -45.81 11.83
N ILE A 465 29.94 -45.88 10.77
CA ILE A 465 29.47 -45.80 9.38
C ILE A 465 28.48 -46.92 9.07
N LEU A 466 28.78 -48.16 9.45
CA LEU A 466 27.87 -49.30 9.25
C LEU A 466 26.55 -49.10 10.02
N LYS A 467 26.62 -48.67 11.27
CA LYS A 467 25.45 -48.35 12.10
C LYS A 467 24.58 -47.25 11.50
N ASP A 468 25.19 -46.19 10.99
CA ASP A 468 24.52 -45.09 10.31
C ASP A 468 23.80 -45.58 9.05
N VAL A 469 24.47 -46.37 8.21
CA VAL A 469 23.85 -46.96 7.01
C VAL A 469 22.69 -47.89 7.40
N ALA A 470 22.86 -48.74 8.42
CA ALA A 470 21.79 -49.61 8.91
C ALA A 470 20.55 -48.82 9.35
N SER A 471 20.77 -47.71 10.05
CA SER A 471 19.70 -46.79 10.49
C SER A 471 18.98 -46.15 9.31
N GLY A 472 19.72 -45.76 8.27
CA GLY A 472 19.15 -45.23 7.02
C GLY A 472 18.29 -46.27 6.30
N VAL A 473 18.77 -47.50 6.15
CA VAL A 473 18.03 -48.59 5.48
C VAL A 473 16.80 -49.01 6.29
N LEU A 474 16.90 -49.08 7.63
CA LEU A 474 15.75 -49.34 8.50
C LEU A 474 14.65 -48.28 8.29
N TYR A 475 15.04 -47.00 8.19
CA TYR A 475 14.08 -45.94 7.93
C TYR A 475 13.38 -46.12 6.57
N LEU A 476 14.11 -46.54 5.53
CA LEU A 476 13.51 -46.85 4.22
C LEU A 476 12.53 -48.02 4.27
N HIS A 477 12.82 -49.05 5.07
CA HIS A 477 12.02 -50.27 5.14
C HIS A 477 10.77 -50.14 6.02
N GLU A 478 10.86 -49.39 7.12
CA GLU A 478 9.86 -49.39 8.20
C GLU A 478 9.53 -47.99 8.76
N GLY A 479 10.33 -46.96 8.44
CA GLY A 479 10.23 -45.62 9.05
C GLY A 479 9.36 -44.62 8.28
N TRP A 480 8.80 -45.01 7.13
CA TRP A 480 8.01 -44.15 6.24
C TRP A 480 6.66 -44.81 5.89
N GLU A 481 5.69 -44.02 5.39
CA GLU A 481 4.33 -44.48 5.01
C GLU A 481 4.35 -45.59 3.96
N ALA A 482 5.33 -45.55 3.05
CA ALA A 482 5.57 -46.58 2.04
C ALA A 482 6.96 -47.19 2.22
N LYS A 483 7.07 -48.49 1.92
CA LYS A 483 8.33 -49.21 1.96
C LYS A 483 9.18 -48.83 0.74
N VAL A 484 10.38 -48.33 0.98
CA VAL A 484 11.33 -47.95 -0.07
C VAL A 484 12.43 -49.00 -0.14
N LEU A 485 12.54 -49.68 -1.29
CA LEU A 485 13.66 -50.58 -1.57
C LEU A 485 14.77 -49.79 -2.28
N HIS A 486 15.97 -49.77 -1.72
CA HIS A 486 17.09 -48.99 -2.26
C HIS A 486 17.71 -49.66 -3.51
N ARG A 487 17.92 -50.97 -3.45
CA ARG A 487 18.41 -51.85 -4.52
C ARG A 487 19.86 -51.65 -5.00
N ASP A 488 20.55 -50.62 -4.53
CA ASP A 488 21.98 -50.38 -4.85
C ASP A 488 22.79 -49.96 -3.61
N ILE A 489 22.67 -50.71 -2.51
CA ILE A 489 23.47 -50.47 -1.30
C ILE A 489 24.89 -50.98 -1.54
N LYS A 490 25.88 -50.08 -1.52
CA LYS A 490 27.31 -50.33 -1.74
C LYS A 490 28.15 -49.16 -1.25
N ALA A 491 29.47 -49.34 -1.05
CA ALA A 491 30.31 -48.28 -0.49
C ALA A 491 30.36 -46.99 -1.34
N SER A 492 30.29 -47.07 -2.67
CA SER A 492 30.29 -45.87 -3.52
C SER A 492 29.04 -45.00 -3.37
N ASN A 493 27.94 -45.58 -2.85
CA ASN A 493 26.67 -44.89 -2.61
C ASN A 493 26.52 -44.43 -1.15
N VAL A 494 27.50 -44.73 -0.30
CA VAL A 494 27.57 -44.22 1.07
C VAL A 494 28.47 -42.99 1.06
N LEU A 495 27.89 -41.82 1.35
CA LEU A 495 28.61 -40.55 1.42
C LEU A 495 28.87 -40.15 2.87
N LEU A 496 29.94 -39.40 3.10
CA LEU A 496 30.35 -38.94 4.42
C LEU A 496 30.23 -37.42 4.51
N ASP A 497 29.46 -36.94 5.49
CA ASP A 497 29.37 -35.51 5.78
C ASP A 497 30.62 -34.99 6.50
N ARG A 498 30.68 -33.68 6.74
CA ARG A 498 31.77 -33.00 7.46
C ARG A 498 32.21 -33.67 8.76
N ASP A 499 31.27 -34.24 9.51
CA ASP A 499 31.49 -34.85 10.82
C ASP A 499 31.73 -36.38 10.71
N MET A 500 31.99 -36.86 9.48
CA MET A 500 32.23 -38.27 9.15
C MET A 500 31.02 -39.19 9.42
N ASN A 501 29.80 -38.64 9.50
CA ASN A 501 28.60 -39.45 9.61
C ASN A 501 28.20 -39.97 8.23
N ALA A 502 27.73 -41.22 8.19
CA ALA A 502 27.38 -41.86 6.93
C ALA A 502 25.95 -41.56 6.48
N ARG A 503 25.82 -41.28 5.19
CA ARG A 503 24.56 -40.96 4.53
C ARG A 503 24.42 -41.78 3.25
N LEU A 504 23.37 -42.60 3.19
CA LEU A 504 23.06 -43.39 2.02
C LEU A 504 22.47 -42.49 0.93
N GLY A 505 23.05 -42.55 -0.27
CA GLY A 505 22.67 -41.79 -1.46
C GLY A 505 22.44 -42.68 -2.68
N ASP A 506 22.17 -42.04 -3.82
CA ASP A 506 21.83 -42.64 -5.13
C ASP A 506 20.59 -43.55 -5.12
N PHE A 507 19.42 -42.91 -5.24
CA PHE A 507 18.11 -43.55 -5.27
C PHE A 507 17.61 -43.82 -6.70
N GLY A 508 18.48 -43.75 -7.72
CA GLY A 508 18.08 -43.94 -9.12
C GLY A 508 17.47 -45.30 -9.41
N LEU A 509 17.76 -46.32 -8.59
CA LEU A 509 17.19 -47.66 -8.72
C LEU A 509 16.07 -47.94 -7.70
N ALA A 510 15.74 -46.97 -6.85
CA ALA A 510 14.82 -47.17 -5.74
C ALA A 510 13.37 -47.43 -6.21
N ARG A 511 12.61 -48.15 -5.37
CA ARG A 511 11.20 -48.51 -5.63
C ARG A 511 10.36 -48.41 -4.37
N MET A 512 9.26 -47.64 -4.46
CA MET A 512 8.23 -47.58 -3.43
C MET A 512 7.22 -48.72 -3.57
N HIS A 513 6.87 -49.35 -2.46
CA HIS A 513 5.83 -50.37 -2.37
C HIS A 513 4.93 -50.05 -1.19
N ASP A 514 3.61 -50.20 -1.38
CA ASP A 514 2.68 -50.17 -0.26
C ASP A 514 2.93 -51.35 0.68
N HIS A 515 2.75 -51.12 1.97
CA HIS A 515 2.94 -52.14 3.01
C HIS A 515 2.04 -53.38 2.85
N SER A 516 0.99 -53.28 2.03
CA SER A 516 -0.02 -54.32 1.77
C SER A 516 0.17 -55.09 0.45
N GLN A 517 1.08 -54.68 -0.44
CA GLN A 517 1.22 -55.28 -1.77
C GLN A 517 2.42 -56.25 -1.86
N VAL A 518 2.22 -57.38 -2.55
CA VAL A 518 3.30 -58.35 -2.86
C VAL A 518 4.17 -57.79 -3.98
N ALA A 519 5.50 -57.83 -3.83
CA ALA A 519 6.44 -57.32 -4.83
C ALA A 519 6.23 -57.98 -6.20
N SER A 520 5.99 -57.16 -7.23
CA SER A 520 5.89 -57.61 -8.62
C SER A 520 7.26 -57.94 -9.20
N THR A 521 7.31 -58.78 -10.23
CA THR A 521 8.56 -59.05 -10.97
C THR A 521 9.05 -57.78 -11.65
N THR A 522 10.28 -57.37 -11.32
CA THR A 522 10.92 -56.17 -11.87
C THR A 522 12.19 -56.53 -12.65
N ARG A 523 12.65 -55.63 -13.51
CA ARG A 523 13.97 -55.77 -14.16
C ARG A 523 15.07 -55.91 -13.09
N VAL A 524 15.94 -56.90 -13.26
CA VAL A 524 17.15 -57.08 -12.45
C VAL A 524 18.11 -55.93 -12.78
N VAL A 525 18.31 -55.03 -11.81
CA VAL A 525 19.27 -53.91 -11.87
C VAL A 525 19.89 -53.71 -10.50
N GLY A 526 21.16 -53.30 -10.49
CA GLY A 526 22.02 -53.12 -9.31
C GLY A 526 23.47 -53.48 -9.65
N THR A 527 24.36 -53.39 -8.67
CA THR A 527 25.80 -53.64 -8.87
C THR A 527 26.16 -55.12 -8.67
N VAL A 528 26.86 -55.72 -9.64
CA VAL A 528 27.31 -57.12 -9.54
C VAL A 528 28.21 -57.29 -8.30
N GLY A 529 28.00 -58.37 -7.54
CA GLY A 529 28.65 -58.60 -6.24
C GLY A 529 27.78 -58.21 -5.03
N TYR A 530 26.85 -57.27 -5.21
CA TYR A 530 25.89 -56.84 -4.17
C TYR A 530 24.47 -57.39 -4.40
N LEU A 531 24.22 -57.98 -5.58
CA LEU A 531 22.92 -58.52 -5.95
C LEU A 531 22.61 -59.81 -5.18
N ALA A 532 21.48 -59.83 -4.50
CA ALA A 532 20.97 -61.03 -3.83
C ALA A 532 20.65 -62.14 -4.85
N PRO A 533 20.97 -63.42 -4.55
CA PRO A 533 20.84 -64.52 -5.50
C PRO A 533 19.39 -64.78 -5.92
N GLU A 534 18.43 -64.65 -5.02
CA GLU A 534 17.01 -64.79 -5.33
C GLU A 534 16.49 -63.65 -6.23
N PHE A 535 17.07 -62.46 -6.09
CA PHE A 535 16.71 -61.33 -6.93
C PHE A 535 17.24 -61.49 -8.34
N ALA A 536 18.49 -61.94 -8.48
CA ALA A 536 19.09 -62.26 -9.78
C ALA A 536 18.31 -63.38 -10.52
N LYS A 537 17.80 -64.39 -9.79
CA LYS A 537 17.04 -65.50 -10.37
C LYS A 537 15.59 -65.17 -10.71
N THR A 538 14.91 -64.38 -9.86
CA THR A 538 13.44 -64.22 -9.94
C THR A 538 12.99 -62.82 -10.35
N GLY A 539 13.88 -61.82 -10.32
CA GLY A 539 13.53 -60.42 -10.55
C GLY A 539 12.65 -59.78 -9.46
N ARG A 540 12.41 -60.46 -8.33
CA ARG A 540 11.55 -59.97 -7.24
C ARG A 540 12.38 -59.31 -6.14
N ALA A 541 12.38 -57.98 -6.10
CA ALA A 541 13.06 -57.21 -5.06
C ALA A 541 12.27 -57.27 -3.74
N SER A 542 12.96 -57.24 -2.60
CA SER A 542 12.33 -57.20 -1.27
C SER A 542 13.22 -56.49 -0.26
N THR A 543 12.77 -56.29 0.98
CA THR A 543 13.65 -55.78 2.04
C THR A 543 14.88 -56.67 2.22
N GLN A 544 14.72 -57.99 2.06
CA GLN A 544 15.80 -58.95 2.20
C GLN A 544 16.86 -58.82 1.12
N THR A 545 16.54 -58.24 -0.05
CA THR A 545 17.54 -57.98 -1.10
C THR A 545 18.44 -56.80 -0.72
N ASP A 546 17.89 -55.80 -0.04
CA ASP A 546 18.67 -54.69 0.53
C ASP A 546 19.52 -55.17 1.72
N VAL A 547 18.98 -56.03 2.58
CA VAL A 547 19.74 -56.66 3.70
C VAL A 547 20.95 -57.42 3.16
N PHE A 548 20.80 -58.14 2.04
CA PHE A 548 21.92 -58.82 1.40
C PHE A 548 23.01 -57.85 0.95
N GLY A 549 22.64 -56.78 0.23
CA GLY A 549 23.58 -55.75 -0.20
C GLY A 549 24.29 -55.07 0.98
N TYR A 550 23.56 -54.83 2.08
CA TYR A 550 24.13 -54.35 3.33
C TYR A 550 25.11 -55.35 3.98
N GLY A 551 24.81 -56.65 3.92
CA GLY A 551 25.74 -57.70 4.37
C GLY A 551 27.06 -57.69 3.60
N VAL A 552 26.99 -57.54 2.27
CA VAL A 552 28.18 -57.39 1.42
C VAL A 552 28.94 -56.09 1.74
N LEU A 553 28.23 -54.99 2.02
CA LEU A 553 28.85 -53.73 2.47
C LEU A 553 29.62 -53.90 3.79
N ILE A 554 29.05 -54.62 4.78
CA ILE A 554 29.77 -54.95 6.02
C ILE A 554 31.08 -55.66 5.70
N MET A 555 31.03 -56.70 4.86
CA MET A 555 32.22 -57.46 4.48
C MET A 555 33.26 -56.60 3.78
N GLU A 556 32.84 -55.76 2.83
CA GLU A 556 33.72 -54.84 2.11
C GLU A 556 34.42 -53.87 3.06
N VAL A 557 33.67 -53.26 3.97
CA VAL A 557 34.17 -52.31 4.96
C VAL A 557 35.13 -52.99 5.94
N MET A 558 34.81 -54.18 6.45
CA MET A 558 35.63 -54.87 7.46
C MET A 558 36.89 -55.52 6.87
N CYS A 559 36.81 -56.03 5.65
CA CYS A 559 37.93 -56.68 4.98
C CYS A 559 38.80 -55.69 4.19
N GLY A 560 38.29 -54.48 3.91
CA GLY A 560 38.98 -53.52 3.04
C GLY A 560 39.20 -54.08 1.63
N ARG A 561 38.27 -54.94 1.16
CA ARG A 561 38.38 -55.70 -0.09
C ARG A 561 37.10 -55.55 -0.90
N ARG A 562 37.22 -55.26 -2.20
CA ARG A 562 36.04 -55.11 -3.07
C ARG A 562 35.32 -56.46 -3.23
N PRO A 563 33.97 -56.49 -3.37
CA PRO A 563 33.22 -57.74 -3.49
C PRO A 563 33.61 -58.59 -4.70
N ILE A 564 34.01 -57.93 -5.79
CA ILE A 564 34.53 -58.52 -7.01
C ILE A 564 35.86 -57.82 -7.33
N GLU A 565 36.92 -58.60 -7.52
CA GLU A 565 38.24 -58.14 -7.97
C GLU A 565 38.60 -58.87 -9.27
N GLU A 566 39.39 -58.25 -10.15
CA GLU A 566 39.86 -58.93 -11.37
C GLU A 566 40.97 -59.97 -11.09
N GLU A 567 40.99 -61.00 -11.94
CA GLU A 567 41.86 -62.18 -12.04
C GLU A 567 42.26 -62.95 -10.75
N GLY A 568 41.74 -64.18 -10.64
CA GLY A 568 42.31 -65.26 -9.82
C GLY A 568 41.86 -65.34 -8.36
N LYS A 569 41.09 -64.35 -7.86
CA LYS A 569 40.57 -64.38 -6.49
C LYS A 569 39.07 -64.73 -6.44
N PRO A 570 38.61 -65.54 -5.46
CA PRO A 570 37.20 -65.84 -5.30
C PRO A 570 36.40 -64.60 -4.89
N PRO A 571 35.08 -64.53 -5.21
CA PRO A 571 34.18 -63.49 -4.71
C PRO A 571 34.27 -63.33 -3.19
N LEU A 572 34.09 -62.11 -2.68
CA LEU A 572 34.30 -61.79 -1.27
C LEU A 572 33.46 -62.66 -0.33
N VAL A 573 32.18 -62.83 -0.65
CA VAL A 573 31.24 -63.64 0.13
C VAL A 573 31.70 -65.10 0.18
N ASP A 574 32.05 -65.68 -0.97
CA ASP A 574 32.50 -67.08 -1.06
C ASP A 574 33.80 -67.32 -0.29
N TRP A 575 34.73 -66.38 -0.40
CA TRP A 575 35.99 -66.43 0.35
C TRP A 575 35.78 -66.39 1.87
N LEU A 576 34.87 -65.53 2.35
CA LEU A 576 34.58 -65.39 3.78
C LEU A 576 33.87 -66.62 4.35
N TRP A 577 32.95 -67.21 3.61
CA TRP A 577 32.31 -68.47 4.01
C TRP A 577 33.33 -69.61 4.13
N GLU A 578 34.30 -69.70 3.21
CA GLU A 578 35.36 -70.70 3.28
C GLU A 578 36.30 -70.47 4.47
N LEU A 579 36.65 -69.22 4.77
CA LEU A 579 37.41 -68.88 5.98
C LEU A 579 36.63 -69.22 7.26
N MET A 580 35.32 -68.95 7.28
CA MET A 580 34.48 -69.30 8.43
C MET A 580 34.42 -70.82 8.62
N ARG A 581 34.27 -71.60 7.53
CA ARG A 581 34.28 -73.07 7.57
C ARG A 581 35.59 -73.63 8.13
N ARG A 582 36.71 -72.96 7.88
CA ARG A 582 38.04 -73.32 8.40
C ARG A 582 38.33 -72.80 9.82
N GLY A 583 37.47 -71.95 10.38
CA GLY A 583 37.72 -71.27 11.65
C GLY A 583 38.78 -70.17 11.56
N GLU A 584 39.03 -69.63 10.36
CA GLU A 584 40.11 -68.68 10.05
C GLU A 584 39.58 -67.26 9.77
N LEU A 585 38.34 -66.94 10.17
CA LEU A 585 37.67 -65.68 9.84
C LEU A 585 38.44 -64.43 10.30
N ILE A 586 39.23 -64.55 11.37
CA ILE A 586 40.12 -63.49 11.89
C ILE A 586 41.16 -63.01 10.85
N ASN A 587 41.50 -63.86 9.87
CA ASN A 587 42.45 -63.52 8.81
C ASN A 587 41.82 -62.66 7.70
N ALA A 588 40.50 -62.48 7.72
CA ALA A 588 39.80 -61.72 6.70
C ALA A 588 39.87 -60.20 6.89
N PHE A 589 40.13 -59.73 8.11
CA PHE A 589 40.12 -58.31 8.42
C PHE A 589 41.20 -57.56 7.66
N ASP A 590 40.86 -56.32 7.31
CA ASP A 590 41.80 -55.38 6.73
C ASP A 590 43.05 -55.28 7.61
N SER A 591 44.21 -55.62 7.05
CA SER A 591 45.50 -55.58 7.75
C SER A 591 45.77 -54.24 8.44
N ARG A 592 45.23 -53.15 7.89
CA ARG A 592 45.33 -51.79 8.41
C ARG A 592 44.57 -51.56 9.71
N LEU A 593 43.52 -52.34 9.99
CA LEU A 593 42.79 -52.29 11.25
C LEU A 593 43.58 -52.99 12.36
N ARG A 594 44.23 -54.11 12.03
CA ARG A 594 44.97 -54.95 12.98
C ARG A 594 46.20 -54.28 13.58
N THR A 595 46.71 -53.23 12.95
CA THR A 595 47.88 -52.47 13.42
C THR A 595 47.54 -51.38 14.44
N ASN A 596 46.25 -51.13 14.71
CA ASN A 596 45.80 -50.11 15.66
C ASN A 596 45.57 -50.70 17.06
N GLN A 597 45.91 -49.96 18.12
CA GLN A 597 45.77 -50.41 19.52
C GLN A 597 44.30 -50.55 19.94
N ASP A 598 43.37 -49.85 19.28
CA ASP A 598 41.94 -49.84 19.61
C ASP A 598 41.12 -50.90 18.82
N PHE A 599 41.78 -51.88 18.19
CA PHE A 599 41.08 -52.93 17.44
C PHE A 599 40.48 -53.99 18.38
N ASN A 600 39.15 -53.98 18.51
CA ASN A 600 38.42 -54.99 19.26
C ASN A 600 38.13 -56.21 18.36
N GLU A 601 38.97 -57.25 18.45
CA GLU A 601 38.85 -58.47 17.64
C GLU A 601 37.50 -59.17 17.80
N GLU A 602 36.96 -59.22 19.03
CA GLU A 602 35.70 -59.89 19.32
C GLU A 602 34.51 -59.17 18.68
N GLU A 603 34.45 -57.84 18.82
CA GLU A 603 33.44 -57.02 18.17
C GLU A 603 33.56 -57.07 16.64
N ALA A 604 34.78 -57.01 16.11
CA ALA A 604 35.04 -57.14 14.69
C ALA A 604 34.54 -58.49 14.13
N LEU A 605 34.79 -59.59 14.83
CA LEU A 605 34.31 -60.92 14.48
C LEU A 605 32.77 -60.99 14.49
N ARG A 606 32.12 -60.46 15.53
CA ARG A 606 30.65 -60.42 15.59
C ARG A 606 30.04 -59.60 14.45
N VAL A 607 30.64 -58.46 14.10
CA VAL A 607 30.18 -57.62 12.98
C VAL A 607 30.36 -58.34 11.64
N LEU A 608 31.50 -59.00 11.42
CA LEU A 608 31.74 -59.75 10.18
C LEU A 608 30.81 -60.96 10.05
N GLN A 609 30.52 -61.64 11.17
CA GLN A 609 29.52 -62.70 11.27
C GLN A 609 28.12 -62.18 10.94
N LEU A 610 27.72 -61.02 11.45
CA LEU A 610 26.46 -60.38 11.07
C LEU A 610 26.41 -60.13 9.55
N GLY A 611 27.51 -59.68 8.95
CA GLY A 611 27.65 -59.56 7.49
C GLY A 611 27.33 -60.87 6.76
N LEU A 612 27.89 -62.00 7.22
CA LEU A 612 27.62 -63.33 6.66
C LEU A 612 26.16 -63.76 6.77
N ILE A 613 25.51 -63.51 7.92
CA ILE A 613 24.10 -63.85 8.12
C ILE A 613 23.20 -62.96 7.22
N CYS A 614 23.50 -61.66 7.13
CA CYS A 614 22.83 -60.74 6.20
C CYS A 614 23.00 -61.17 4.73
N ALA A 615 24.15 -61.73 4.38
CA ALA A 615 24.45 -62.26 3.05
C ALA A 615 24.08 -63.76 2.88
N SER A 616 23.21 -64.32 3.73
CA SER A 616 22.74 -65.70 3.57
C SER A 616 22.05 -65.93 2.22
N LEU A 617 22.25 -67.11 1.63
CA LEU A 617 21.57 -67.52 0.39
C LEU A 617 20.05 -67.65 0.58
N ASP A 618 19.59 -68.03 1.77
CA ASP A 618 18.17 -68.05 2.11
C ASP A 618 17.74 -66.68 2.65
N ALA A 619 16.91 -65.97 1.87
CA ALA A 619 16.37 -64.68 2.24
C ALA A 619 15.58 -64.69 3.56
N LYS A 620 14.96 -65.82 3.94
CA LYS A 620 14.21 -65.96 5.20
C LYS A 620 15.09 -66.05 6.44
N ALA A 621 16.34 -66.48 6.26
CA ALA A 621 17.30 -66.63 7.35
C ALA A 621 18.08 -65.33 7.63
N ARG A 622 17.96 -64.31 6.77
CA ARG A 622 18.58 -63.00 6.98
C ARG A 622 17.79 -62.20 8.02
N PRO A 623 18.46 -61.45 8.92
CA PRO A 623 17.79 -60.60 9.90
C PRO A 623 17.04 -59.44 9.21
N SER A 624 16.09 -58.84 9.91
CA SER A 624 15.54 -57.54 9.51
C SER A 624 16.52 -56.41 9.82
N MET A 625 16.42 -55.28 9.13
CA MET A 625 17.25 -54.11 9.45
C MET A 625 17.03 -53.59 10.87
N ARG A 626 15.86 -53.84 11.48
CA ARG A 626 15.59 -53.52 12.88
C ARG A 626 16.47 -54.34 13.83
N GLN A 627 16.63 -55.64 13.55
CA GLN A 627 17.53 -56.51 14.31
C GLN A 627 18.99 -56.11 14.11
N VAL A 628 19.36 -55.72 12.89
CA VAL A 628 20.70 -55.22 12.57
C VAL A 628 21.02 -53.93 13.34
N VAL A 629 20.10 -52.95 13.38
CA VAL A 629 20.32 -51.71 14.15
C VAL A 629 20.41 -52.01 15.65
N LYS A 630 19.52 -52.84 16.18
CA LYS A 630 19.59 -53.32 17.57
C LYS A 630 20.96 -53.93 17.89
N PHE A 631 21.55 -54.71 16.96
CA PHE A 631 22.89 -55.27 17.15
C PHE A 631 23.98 -54.19 17.34
N PHE A 632 23.92 -53.06 16.63
CA PHE A 632 24.89 -51.96 16.79
C PHE A 632 24.58 -51.00 17.94
N ASP A 633 23.38 -51.03 18.53
CA ASP A 633 23.00 -50.22 19.69
C ASP A 633 23.45 -50.81 21.04
N ARG A 634 23.97 -52.03 21.03
CA ARG A 634 24.39 -52.78 22.23
C ARG A 634 25.51 -52.12 23.05
N ASN A 635 26.23 -51.14 22.50
CA ASN A 635 27.27 -50.39 23.21
C ASN A 635 26.72 -49.21 24.04
N SER A 636 25.40 -49.01 24.12
CA SER A 636 24.77 -48.00 25.00
C SER A 636 23.90 -48.66 26.07
N ASP A 637 24.45 -48.81 27.29
CA ASP A 637 23.86 -49.07 28.63
C ASP A 637 22.36 -49.45 28.82
N ILE A 638 21.74 -50.24 27.93
CA ILE A 638 20.31 -50.61 28.05
C ILE A 638 20.10 -52.10 27.71
N ASP A 639 19.72 -52.85 28.76
CA ASP A 639 19.15 -54.20 28.83
C ASP A 639 20.01 -55.41 28.40
N GLU A 640 20.77 -55.96 29.36
CA GLU A 640 21.55 -57.21 29.23
C GLU A 640 20.70 -58.45 28.87
N TYR A 641 19.39 -58.47 29.15
CA TYR A 641 18.55 -59.68 29.05
C TYR A 641 18.02 -59.99 27.63
N GLU A 642 17.71 -58.98 26.79
CA GLU A 642 17.39 -59.20 25.35
C GLU A 642 18.66 -59.45 24.52
N THR A 643 19.82 -59.13 25.10
CA THR A 643 21.11 -59.07 24.43
C THR A 643 21.78 -60.45 24.28
N GLU A 644 21.60 -61.33 25.27
CA GLU A 644 22.05 -62.73 25.19
C GLU A 644 21.23 -63.55 24.20
N ASP A 645 19.92 -63.28 24.06
CA ASP A 645 19.01 -64.02 23.17
C ASP A 645 19.30 -63.75 21.69
N MET A 646 19.67 -62.52 21.33
CA MET A 646 20.09 -62.19 19.96
C MET A 646 21.45 -62.77 19.58
N ASP A 647 22.43 -62.79 20.49
CA ASP A 647 23.72 -63.45 20.22
C ASP A 647 23.58 -64.97 20.17
N ALA A 648 22.77 -65.55 21.04
CA ALA A 648 22.40 -66.95 20.97
C ALA A 648 21.70 -67.25 19.65
N TYR A 649 20.76 -66.41 19.19
CA TYR A 649 20.08 -66.57 17.90
C TYR A 649 21.03 -66.44 16.70
N LEU A 650 21.94 -65.45 16.69
CA LEU A 650 22.91 -65.27 15.60
C LEU A 650 23.94 -66.40 15.58
N LEU A 651 24.43 -66.84 16.75
CA LEU A 651 25.32 -67.98 16.88
C LEU A 651 24.62 -69.30 16.52
N GLU A 652 23.36 -69.49 16.89
CA GLU A 652 22.55 -70.65 16.51
C GLU A 652 22.26 -70.65 15.01
N SER A 653 21.97 -69.49 14.42
CA SER A 653 21.79 -69.31 12.97
C SER A 653 23.06 -69.68 12.20
N LEU A 654 24.24 -69.26 12.69
CA LEU A 654 25.54 -69.64 12.13
C LEU A 654 25.89 -71.12 12.33
N ARG A 655 25.51 -71.70 13.48
CA ARG A 655 25.75 -73.13 13.83
C ARG A 655 24.75 -74.07 13.18
N SER A 656 23.63 -73.56 12.65
CA SER A 656 22.66 -74.38 11.94
C SER A 656 23.35 -75.09 10.77
N ASN A 657 23.45 -76.43 10.85
CA ASN A 657 24.06 -77.28 9.81
C ASN A 657 23.45 -77.03 8.41
N THR A 658 22.27 -76.43 8.35
CA THR A 658 21.56 -75.97 7.16
C THR A 658 22.25 -74.82 6.42
N MET A 659 22.84 -73.81 7.09
CA MET A 659 23.54 -72.71 6.40
C MET A 659 24.85 -73.21 5.76
N LEU A 660 25.66 -73.94 6.54
CA LEU A 660 26.92 -74.52 6.07
C LEU A 660 26.73 -75.59 4.98
N SER A 661 25.68 -76.42 5.06
CA SER A 661 25.38 -77.45 4.03
C SER A 661 24.77 -76.86 2.75
N ASN A 662 23.90 -75.86 2.83
CA ASN A 662 23.38 -75.14 1.66
C ASN A 662 24.51 -74.40 0.93
N PHE A 663 25.48 -73.85 1.66
CA PHE A 663 26.64 -73.20 1.04
C PHE A 663 27.61 -74.23 0.41
N SER A 664 27.90 -75.33 1.11
CA SER A 664 28.77 -76.40 0.60
C SER A 664 28.22 -77.07 -0.67
N SER A 665 26.90 -77.17 -0.82
CA SER A 665 26.27 -77.68 -2.04
C SER A 665 26.33 -76.66 -3.18
N SER A 666 26.18 -75.36 -2.89
CA SER A 666 26.24 -74.28 -3.88
C SER A 666 27.66 -73.93 -4.37
N LEU A 667 28.70 -74.09 -3.55
CA LEU A 667 30.11 -73.91 -3.91
C LEU A 667 30.53 -74.83 -5.08
N SER A 668 29.85 -75.97 -5.25
CA SER A 668 30.09 -76.91 -6.35
C SER A 668 29.55 -76.43 -7.72
N HIS A 669 28.71 -75.39 -7.75
CA HIS A 669 28.04 -74.86 -8.96
C HIS A 669 28.19 -73.34 -9.14
N GLY A 670 28.97 -72.65 -8.29
CA GLY A 670 29.03 -71.18 -8.25
C GLY A 670 27.85 -70.60 -7.47
N SER A 671 28.12 -69.97 -6.32
CA SER A 671 27.11 -69.43 -5.40
C SER A 671 26.62 -68.03 -5.77
N HIS A 672 27.48 -67.24 -6.41
CA HIS A 672 27.18 -65.90 -6.88
C HIS A 672 27.06 -65.86 -8.40
N PRO A 673 25.99 -65.23 -8.94
CA PRO A 673 25.78 -65.19 -10.38
C PRO A 673 26.94 -64.44 -11.05
N THR A 674 27.64 -65.11 -11.96
CA THR A 674 28.71 -64.49 -12.73
C THR A 674 28.14 -63.50 -13.74
N PHE A 675 28.99 -62.59 -14.25
CA PHE A 675 28.58 -61.64 -15.28
C PHE A 675 27.95 -62.34 -16.50
N GLU A 676 28.48 -63.49 -16.90
CA GLU A 676 27.95 -64.34 -17.98
C GLU A 676 26.60 -64.99 -17.62
N GLU A 677 26.40 -65.46 -16.40
CA GLU A 677 25.12 -66.07 -15.97
C GLU A 677 23.97 -65.05 -15.89
N ILE A 678 24.27 -63.82 -15.44
CA ILE A 678 23.31 -62.71 -15.49
C ILE A 678 22.99 -62.36 -16.95
N ARG A 679 23.98 -62.45 -17.84
CA ARG A 679 23.84 -62.19 -19.27
C ARG A 679 22.98 -63.26 -19.99
N GLU A 680 23.17 -64.54 -19.67
CA GLU A 680 22.45 -65.65 -20.28
C GLU A 680 21.02 -65.81 -19.75
N GLY A 681 20.80 -65.66 -18.43
CA GLY A 681 19.48 -65.78 -17.81
C GLY A 681 18.44 -64.74 -18.28
N LEU A 682 18.91 -63.57 -18.71
CA LEU A 682 18.07 -62.49 -19.27
C LEU A 682 17.74 -62.66 -20.75
N SER A 683 18.52 -63.45 -21.50
CA SER A 683 18.32 -63.69 -22.94
C SER A 683 17.07 -64.53 -23.25
N SER A 684 16.59 -65.31 -22.27
CA SER A 684 15.46 -66.23 -22.44
C SER A 684 14.10 -65.65 -22.07
N SER A 685 14.00 -64.45 -21.48
CA SER A 685 12.71 -63.93 -21.00
C SER A 685 12.30 -62.52 -21.44
N MET A 686 13.18 -61.64 -21.92
CA MET A 686 12.74 -60.35 -22.52
C MET A 686 13.75 -59.83 -23.55
N SER A 687 13.26 -59.42 -24.71
CA SER A 687 14.04 -58.72 -25.73
C SER A 687 14.43 -57.31 -25.24
N ILE A 688 15.71 -56.99 -25.09
CA ILE A 688 16.29 -55.62 -25.12
C ILE A 688 17.82 -55.70 -25.27
N SER A 689 18.37 -54.76 -26.04
CA SER A 689 19.79 -54.60 -26.35
C SER A 689 20.63 -54.14 -25.15
N TRP A 690 21.84 -54.71 -25.04
CA TRP A 690 22.88 -54.28 -24.11
C TRP A 690 23.39 -52.87 -24.45
N THR A 691 23.54 -52.03 -23.43
CA THR A 691 24.42 -50.85 -23.48
C THR A 691 25.52 -51.05 -22.44
N ASN A 692 26.74 -50.60 -22.75
CA ASN A 692 28.00 -50.84 -22.02
C ASN A 692 28.07 -50.31 -20.57
N SER A 693 26.95 -50.00 -19.92
CA SER A 693 26.91 -49.36 -18.59
C SER A 693 27.08 -50.31 -17.40
N LEU A 694 27.24 -51.62 -17.64
CA LEU A 694 27.47 -52.63 -16.59
C LEU A 694 28.95 -52.87 -16.28
N VAL A 695 29.87 -52.23 -17.02
CA VAL A 695 31.32 -52.50 -16.92
C VAL A 695 32.10 -51.32 -16.33
N ASP A 696 31.63 -50.09 -16.42
CA ASP A 696 32.37 -48.92 -15.91
C ASP A 696 31.72 -48.32 -14.64
N GLY A 697 32.01 -48.96 -13.52
CA GLY A 697 32.05 -48.33 -12.20
C GLY A 697 33.50 -48.29 -11.73
N ARG A 698 34.30 -47.38 -12.31
CA ARG A 698 35.64 -47.05 -11.81
C ARG A 698 35.56 -45.99 -10.73
#